data_AF-A0A1R1PQ67-F1
#
_entry.id   AF-A0A1R1PQ67-F1
#
_cell.length_a   1.000
_cell.length_b   1.000
_cell.length_c   1.000
_cell.angle_alpha   90.00
_cell.angle_beta   90.00
_cell.angle_gamma   90.00
#
_symmetry.space_group_name_H-M   'P 1'
#
loop_
_entity.id
_entity.type
_entity.pdbx_description
1 polymer ?
#
loop_
_entity_poly.entity_id
_entity_poly.type
_entity_poly.pdbx_seq_one_letter_code
_entity_poly.pdbx_strand_id
1 'polypeptide(L)'
;MSAKAIREYDGKLLLAENLFTVPTLCADQTRRETSSGEFLFPKTHLAQVRFELPKVNSKEALDAAIRQELERVEVYNPWLKTTKLVVKPDQLIKRRGKSGLLLINQDWSDVKNWIAERAFKEIKIGAVSGVIKVFVIEPFLPHTASEEYYVCIQTHREGDEILFTHEGGVDIGDVDSKATRCFIPVNGDFPEKKELTEKLFGAVDTESKKAALYGFVERLYAVFVRLNFTYLEINPLVVMEREGKGVEVVPLDMAAKLDQTAEFESGSLWASSRMTEEFKARSVKTAFGGPPMEFPAPFGRELTPEEAYVQELDSKTGASLKLTILNPKGRVWTMVAGGGASVVYADAIAAYGCAAELANYGEYSGAPSENQTYEYAKTILELMTRERHADGKVLIIGGGIANFTNVATTFKGIIRALKELKTQLISNDIKIYVRRAGPNWQEGLRMMRELGDVLGVEIRVFGPETHITAIVPLALGKKSASVVDFRDNLRKQIPDTPAPGTPIEDSLSGFQTPLSGSAKIDSKAPSMTKLVQPVVEASPGSWYAPFDSNTRSIVFGMQPRAVQGMLDFDFICKRSRPSVACIVYPFSGNHVQKFYWGTQETLLPVFSSLSEAIKRSPDVSVAVNFASCRSVYETTMEMMTYDNIKCIAIIAEGVPERRARQLLCEANKRNLLLIGPATVGGIKPGCFKIGNTGGMMDNIASSKLYFPGSVAYVSKSGGMSNELNNIISRTTDGVYEGVAIGGDRYPGSTFLDHLLRYEADPNVKLMVLLGEVGGVEEYRVAEAVKSKKLTKPIVAWCIGTCAKMFGAEVQFGHAGALANTDLETAEAKNAGLR
;
A
#
# COMPACT_ATOMS: atom_id res chain seq x y z
N MET A 1 4.09 2.41 -1.14
CA MET A 1 4.05 3.63 -1.99
C MET A 1 2.72 3.64 -2.73
N SER A 2 2.14 4.80 -3.10
CA SER A 2 0.77 4.88 -3.64
C SER A 2 0.56 6.14 -4.50
N ALA A 3 -0.63 6.30 -5.10
CA ALA A 3 -1.08 7.57 -5.64
C ALA A 3 -0.99 8.69 -4.58
N LYS A 4 -0.28 9.77 -4.92
CA LYS A 4 -0.07 10.93 -4.03
C LYS A 4 -0.43 12.23 -4.72
N ALA A 5 -1.09 13.10 -3.96
CA ALA A 5 -1.40 14.44 -4.42
C ALA A 5 -0.12 15.25 -4.65
N ILE A 6 -0.16 16.10 -5.67
CA ILE A 6 0.86 17.11 -5.96
C ILE A 6 0.26 18.49 -5.84
N ARG A 7 1.12 19.49 -5.65
CA ARG A 7 0.70 20.90 -5.65
C ARG A 7 0.17 21.30 -7.03
N GLU A 8 -0.69 22.31 -7.05
CA GLU A 8 -1.18 22.88 -8.30
C GLU A 8 -0.02 23.42 -9.14
N TYR A 9 0.95 24.06 -8.48
CA TYR A 9 2.15 24.56 -9.13
C TYR A 9 2.87 23.47 -9.94
N ASP A 10 3.15 22.35 -9.29
CA ASP A 10 3.85 21.22 -9.91
C ASP A 10 3.00 20.60 -11.03
N GLY A 11 1.69 20.47 -10.83
CA GLY A 11 0.76 19.97 -11.84
C GLY A 11 0.74 20.81 -13.12
N LYS A 12 0.67 22.13 -12.99
CA LYS A 12 0.66 23.05 -14.14
C LYS A 12 1.99 23.07 -14.88
N LEU A 13 3.12 22.96 -14.18
CA LEU A 13 4.43 22.82 -14.82
C LEU A 13 4.54 21.52 -15.64
N LEU A 14 4.08 20.40 -15.07
CA LEU A 14 4.03 19.13 -15.80
C LEU A 14 3.18 19.26 -17.06
N LEU A 15 2.00 19.87 -16.97
CA LEU A 15 1.14 20.05 -18.13
C LEU A 15 1.80 20.94 -19.18
N ALA A 16 2.31 22.11 -18.80
CA ALA A 16 2.88 23.09 -19.71
C ALA A 16 4.08 22.55 -20.51
N GLU A 17 4.97 21.80 -19.87
CA GLU A 17 6.16 21.23 -20.51
C GLU A 17 5.80 20.05 -21.43
N ASN A 18 4.75 19.29 -21.09
CA ASN A 18 4.48 17.99 -21.71
C ASN A 18 3.35 18.00 -22.75
N LEU A 19 2.45 18.99 -22.74
CA LEU A 19 1.23 19.00 -23.58
C LEU A 19 1.50 18.84 -25.08
N PHE A 20 2.60 19.43 -25.58
CA PHE A 20 2.97 19.35 -27.00
C PHE A 20 4.21 18.50 -27.27
N THR A 21 4.95 18.07 -26.24
CA THR A 21 6.14 17.24 -26.40
C THR A 21 5.82 15.74 -26.28
N VAL A 22 4.75 15.39 -25.57
CA VAL A 22 4.27 14.01 -25.48
C VAL A 22 3.49 13.64 -26.75
N PRO A 23 3.85 12.53 -27.42
CA PRO A 23 3.10 12.04 -28.57
C PRO A 23 1.66 11.68 -28.19
N THR A 24 0.71 11.97 -29.08
CA THR A 24 -0.69 11.57 -28.88
C THR A 24 -0.84 10.04 -28.98
N LEU A 25 -1.88 9.51 -28.32
CA LEU A 25 -2.18 8.08 -28.26
C LEU A 25 -3.06 7.60 -29.43
N CYS A 26 -3.19 8.39 -30.50
CA CYS A 26 -3.97 8.01 -31.66
C CYS A 26 -3.25 6.92 -32.49
N ALA A 27 -4.01 5.94 -32.98
CA ALA A 27 -3.52 4.82 -33.78
C ALA A 27 -3.00 5.24 -35.17
N ASP A 28 -3.47 6.36 -35.70
CA ASP A 28 -3.11 6.88 -37.02
C ASP A 28 -1.85 7.76 -36.95
N GLN A 29 -0.74 7.28 -37.54
CA GLN A 29 0.53 8.00 -37.58
C GLN A 29 0.44 9.34 -38.33
N THR A 30 -0.47 9.47 -39.30
CA THR A 30 -0.66 10.74 -40.04
C THR A 30 -1.40 11.81 -39.24
N ARG A 31 -2.13 11.43 -38.19
CA ARG A 31 -2.81 12.37 -37.27
C ARG A 31 -1.90 12.90 -36.15
N ARG A 32 -0.74 12.28 -35.91
CA ARG A 32 0.21 12.70 -34.85
C ARG A 32 0.82 14.08 -35.11
N GLU A 33 0.90 14.50 -36.38
CA GLU A 33 1.50 15.77 -36.80
C GLU A 33 0.48 16.93 -36.87
N THR A 34 -0.83 16.64 -36.88
CA THR A 34 -1.89 17.64 -37.18
C THR A 34 -2.64 18.20 -35.96
N SER A 35 -2.58 17.58 -34.77
CA SER A 35 -3.36 18.04 -33.60
C SER A 35 -2.73 19.21 -32.81
N SER A 36 -1.61 19.77 -33.27
CA SER A 36 -0.99 20.95 -32.64
C SER A 36 -1.64 22.28 -33.05
N GLY A 37 -2.51 22.27 -34.07
CA GLY A 37 -3.14 23.47 -34.64
C GLY A 37 -4.59 23.74 -34.25
N GLU A 38 -5.22 22.89 -33.43
CA GLU A 38 -6.67 23.01 -33.13
C GLU A 38 -7.00 24.01 -32.01
N PHE A 39 -6.02 24.35 -31.17
CA PHE A 39 -6.16 25.33 -30.09
C PHE A 39 -4.85 26.05 -29.80
N LEU A 40 -4.97 27.23 -29.20
CA LEU A 40 -3.84 27.98 -28.64
C LEU A 40 -3.71 27.67 -27.15
N PHE A 41 -2.48 27.36 -26.73
CA PHE A 41 -2.12 27.22 -25.33
C PHE A 41 -1.13 28.34 -24.98
N PRO A 42 -1.60 29.44 -24.37
CA PRO A 42 -0.73 30.54 -23.99
C PRO A 42 0.42 30.08 -23.09
N LYS A 43 1.55 30.77 -23.17
CA LYS A 43 2.70 30.50 -22.30
C LYS A 43 2.27 30.54 -20.83
N THR A 44 2.47 29.43 -20.13
CA THR A 44 2.16 29.33 -18.70
C THR A 44 3.12 30.19 -17.90
N HIS A 45 2.59 31.26 -17.30
CA HIS A 45 3.30 32.11 -16.35
C HIS A 45 2.88 31.73 -14.94
N LEU A 46 3.85 31.25 -14.14
CA LEU A 46 3.56 30.65 -12.85
C LEU A 46 4.70 30.95 -11.88
N ALA A 47 4.38 31.55 -10.73
CA ALA A 47 5.32 31.79 -9.66
C ALA A 47 4.83 31.11 -8.37
N GLN A 48 5.75 30.55 -7.59
CA GLN A 48 5.45 30.01 -6.27
C GLN A 48 6.24 30.77 -5.21
N VAL A 49 5.57 31.13 -4.12
CA VAL A 49 6.20 31.70 -2.93
C VAL A 49 6.12 30.65 -1.84
N ARG A 50 7.28 30.26 -1.29
CA ARG A 50 7.36 29.25 -0.25
C ARG A 50 8.14 29.78 0.94
N PHE A 51 7.49 29.79 2.09
CA PHE A 51 8.11 30.25 3.32
C PHE A 51 8.61 29.09 4.17
N GLU A 52 9.82 29.23 4.71
CA GLU A 52 10.34 28.38 5.78
C GLU A 52 10.23 29.13 7.11
N LEU A 53 9.89 28.41 8.19
CA LEU A 53 9.84 29.02 9.52
C LEU A 53 11.25 29.49 9.92
N PRO A 54 11.44 30.77 10.30
CA PRO A 54 12.71 31.25 10.79
C PRO A 54 13.14 30.49 12.05
N LYS A 55 14.45 30.33 12.26
CA LYS A 55 15.00 29.69 13.48
C LYS A 55 14.57 30.41 14.77
N VAL A 56 14.32 31.72 14.68
CA VAL A 56 13.81 32.55 15.78
C VAL A 56 12.37 32.90 15.47
N ASN A 57 11.44 32.43 16.32
CA ASN A 57 10.02 32.72 16.16
C ASN A 57 9.66 34.09 16.78
N SER A 58 10.16 35.17 16.17
CA SER A 58 9.75 36.55 16.49
C SER A 58 9.00 37.16 15.30
N LYS A 59 8.15 38.15 15.58
CA LYS A 59 7.39 38.86 14.55
C LYS A 59 8.32 39.49 13.52
N GLU A 60 9.41 40.10 13.96
CA GLU A 60 10.40 40.77 13.11
C GLU A 60 11.12 39.76 12.20
N ALA A 61 11.45 38.57 12.73
CA ALA A 61 12.08 37.51 11.95
C ALA A 61 11.13 36.94 10.88
N LEU A 62 9.84 36.77 11.22
CA LEU A 62 8.80 36.34 10.28
C LEU A 62 8.58 37.39 9.18
N ASP A 63 8.42 38.67 9.54
CA ASP A 63 8.23 39.76 8.59
C ASP A 63 9.44 39.92 7.66
N ALA A 64 10.66 39.76 8.18
CA ALA A 64 11.88 39.77 7.38
C ALA A 64 11.95 38.59 6.40
N ALA A 65 11.62 37.37 6.84
CA ALA A 65 11.57 36.19 5.99
C ALA A 65 10.52 36.32 4.87
N ILE A 66 9.34 36.88 5.19
CA ILE A 66 8.30 37.17 4.20
C ILE A 66 8.83 38.11 3.13
N ARG A 67 9.44 39.24 3.55
CA ARG A 67 9.96 40.25 2.63
C ARG A 67 11.04 39.69 1.71
N GLN A 68 12.02 38.98 2.28
CA GLN A 68 13.13 38.40 1.54
C GLN A 68 12.65 37.43 0.45
N GLU A 69 11.70 36.55 0.78
CA GLU A 69 11.19 35.56 -0.17
C GLU A 69 10.36 36.20 -1.28
N LEU A 70 9.53 37.22 -0.97
CA LEU A 70 8.78 37.96 -1.98
C LEU A 70 9.69 38.74 -2.94
N GLU A 71 10.76 39.36 -2.42
CA GLU A 71 11.79 40.02 -3.24
C GLU A 71 12.51 39.02 -4.15
N ARG A 72 12.86 37.84 -3.62
CA ARG A 72 13.50 36.78 -4.39
C ARG A 72 12.61 36.30 -5.54
N VAL A 73 11.33 36.03 -5.28
CA VAL A 73 10.38 35.59 -6.31
C VAL A 73 10.20 36.65 -7.40
N GLU A 74 10.19 37.94 -7.02
CA GLU A 74 10.11 39.06 -7.96
C GLU A 74 11.31 39.10 -8.94
N VAL A 75 12.52 38.80 -8.46
CA VAL A 75 13.74 38.79 -9.31
C VAL A 75 13.64 37.74 -10.42
N TYR A 76 13.15 36.54 -10.11
CA TYR A 76 13.03 35.45 -11.09
C TYR A 76 11.76 35.53 -11.95
N ASN A 77 10.79 36.37 -11.56
CA ASN A 77 9.49 36.49 -12.24
C ASN A 77 9.13 37.96 -12.49
N PRO A 78 9.83 38.67 -13.40
CA PRO A 78 9.63 40.11 -13.62
C PRO A 78 8.22 40.46 -14.14
N TRP A 79 7.53 39.52 -14.77
CA TRP A 79 6.16 39.66 -15.28
C TRP A 79 5.13 39.94 -14.17
N LEU A 80 5.45 39.60 -12.91
CA LEU A 80 4.62 39.94 -11.76
C LEU A 80 4.33 41.44 -11.68
N LYS A 81 5.30 42.29 -12.07
CA LYS A 81 5.17 43.75 -11.97
C LYS A 81 4.36 44.40 -13.07
N THR A 82 4.10 43.69 -14.16
CA THR A 82 3.54 44.28 -15.40
C THR A 82 2.17 43.73 -15.77
N THR A 83 1.63 42.80 -14.98
CA THR A 83 0.36 42.12 -15.26
C THR A 83 -0.53 42.12 -14.03
N LYS A 84 -1.85 42.11 -14.25
CA LYS A 84 -2.80 41.83 -13.16
C LYS A 84 -2.69 40.37 -12.78
N LEU A 85 -2.87 40.08 -11.49
CA LEU A 85 -2.53 38.79 -10.90
C LEU A 85 -3.71 38.16 -10.17
N VAL A 86 -3.60 36.85 -10.01
CA VAL A 86 -4.36 36.02 -9.08
C VAL A 86 -3.36 35.38 -8.12
N VAL A 87 -3.67 35.36 -6.82
CA VAL A 87 -2.89 34.62 -5.82
C VAL A 87 -3.80 33.74 -4.96
N LYS A 88 -3.33 32.53 -4.69
CA LYS A 88 -4.03 31.53 -3.86
C LYS A 88 -3.06 30.63 -3.12
N PRO A 89 -3.43 30.07 -1.94
CA PRO A 89 -2.64 29.07 -1.26
C PRO A 89 -2.52 27.78 -2.09
N ASP A 90 -1.36 27.13 -2.02
CA ASP A 90 -1.03 25.91 -2.76
C ASP A 90 -0.56 24.80 -1.81
N GLN A 91 -1.50 24.35 -0.96
CA GLN A 91 -1.30 23.33 0.08
C GLN A 91 -2.42 22.29 0.06
N LEU A 92 -2.86 21.87 -1.13
CA LEU A 92 -3.96 20.91 -1.32
C LEU A 92 -5.30 21.35 -0.71
N ILE A 93 -5.51 22.66 -0.57
CA ILE A 93 -6.77 23.22 -0.09
C ILE A 93 -7.79 23.22 -1.24
N LYS A 94 -8.90 22.51 -1.06
CA LYS A 94 -10.03 22.54 -1.99
C LYS A 94 -10.94 23.75 -1.73
N ARG A 95 -11.70 24.17 -2.75
CA ARG A 95 -12.73 25.22 -2.67
C ARG A 95 -12.21 26.57 -2.12
N ARG A 96 -10.98 26.95 -2.51
CA ARG A 96 -10.30 28.17 -2.06
C ARG A 96 -11.13 29.45 -2.23
N GLY A 97 -11.87 29.57 -3.34
CA GLY A 97 -12.76 30.70 -3.59
C GLY A 97 -13.85 30.86 -2.53
N LYS A 98 -14.52 29.77 -2.14
CA LYS A 98 -15.57 29.79 -1.09
C LYS A 98 -15.01 30.03 0.31
N SER A 99 -13.72 29.76 0.52
CA SER A 99 -13.03 29.97 1.79
C SER A 99 -12.38 31.37 1.91
N GLY A 100 -12.57 32.27 0.94
CA GLY A 100 -11.95 33.60 0.95
C GLY A 100 -10.42 33.57 0.80
N LEU A 101 -9.87 32.49 0.21
CA LEU A 101 -8.44 32.25 0.02
C LEU A 101 -8.00 32.48 -1.43
N LEU A 102 -8.63 33.44 -2.09
CA LEU A 102 -8.39 33.77 -3.49
C LEU A 102 -8.44 35.29 -3.64
N LEU A 103 -7.33 35.88 -4.09
CA LEU A 103 -7.26 37.29 -4.48
C LEU A 103 -7.16 37.35 -6.00
N ILE A 104 -8.01 38.15 -6.63
CA ILE A 104 -8.19 38.18 -8.09
C ILE A 104 -8.05 39.62 -8.59
N ASN A 105 -7.43 39.77 -9.77
CA ASN A 105 -7.33 41.02 -10.52
C ASN A 105 -6.64 42.14 -9.73
N GLN A 106 -5.48 41.85 -9.16
CA GLN A 106 -4.71 42.79 -8.34
C GLN A 106 -3.30 43.01 -8.89
N ASP A 107 -2.67 44.13 -8.51
CA ASP A 107 -1.27 44.39 -8.82
C ASP A 107 -0.33 43.69 -7.84
N TRP A 108 0.94 43.59 -8.19
CA TRP A 108 1.95 42.91 -7.37
C TRP A 108 2.07 43.49 -5.95
N SER A 109 1.87 44.79 -5.76
CA SER A 109 1.87 45.42 -4.44
C SER A 109 0.79 44.84 -3.53
N ASP A 110 -0.42 44.69 -4.05
CA ASP A 110 -1.56 44.19 -3.29
C ASP A 110 -1.43 42.70 -3.02
N VAL A 111 -0.90 41.94 -4.00
CA VAL A 111 -0.55 40.53 -3.82
C VAL A 111 0.47 40.34 -2.69
N LYS A 112 1.55 41.16 -2.65
CA LYS A 112 2.55 41.10 -1.58
C LYS A 112 1.93 41.35 -0.21
N ASN A 113 1.07 42.36 -0.09
CA ASN A 113 0.37 42.68 1.16
C ASN A 113 -0.55 41.52 1.58
N TRP A 114 -1.32 40.98 0.65
CA TRP A 114 -2.26 39.89 0.90
C TRP A 114 -1.56 38.60 1.36
N ILE A 115 -0.40 38.29 0.77
CA ILE A 115 0.46 37.18 1.19
C ILE A 115 1.02 37.46 2.59
N ALA A 116 1.57 38.64 2.84
CA ALA A 116 2.15 38.99 4.14
C ALA A 116 1.13 38.91 5.29
N GLU A 117 -0.13 39.27 5.02
CA GLU A 117 -1.22 39.13 5.98
C GLU A 117 -1.59 37.68 6.32
N ARG A 118 -1.19 36.69 5.51
CA ARG A 118 -1.63 35.29 5.63
C ARG A 118 -0.50 34.31 5.87
N ALA A 119 0.70 34.61 5.40
CA ALA A 119 1.88 33.81 5.61
C ALA A 119 2.10 33.56 7.11
N PHE A 120 2.37 32.30 7.47
CA PHE A 120 2.55 31.82 8.83
C PHE A 120 1.32 31.96 9.76
N LYS A 121 0.15 32.35 9.26
CA LYS A 121 -1.08 32.34 10.04
C LYS A 121 -1.76 30.98 9.96
N GLU A 122 -2.27 30.53 11.09
CA GLU A 122 -3.17 29.39 11.16
C GLU A 122 -4.56 29.79 10.66
N ILE A 123 -5.12 28.98 9.77
CA ILE A 123 -6.49 29.10 9.30
C ILE A 123 -7.23 27.79 9.53
N LYS A 124 -8.54 27.88 9.66
CA LYS A 124 -9.43 26.72 9.79
C LYS A 124 -10.30 26.59 8.54
N ILE A 125 -10.26 25.41 7.91
CA ILE A 125 -11.08 25.05 6.75
C ILE A 125 -11.85 23.79 7.10
N GLY A 126 -13.17 23.92 7.26
CA GLY A 126 -14.00 22.83 7.77
C GLY A 126 -13.55 22.39 9.17
N ALA A 127 -13.20 21.10 9.31
CA ALA A 127 -12.69 20.53 10.57
C ALA A 127 -11.17 20.68 10.75
N VAL A 128 -10.45 21.12 9.72
CA VAL A 128 -8.98 21.07 9.66
C VAL A 128 -8.39 22.46 9.88
N SER A 129 -7.44 22.57 10.82
CA SER A 129 -6.63 23.78 11.01
C SER A 129 -5.23 23.57 10.45
N GLY A 130 -4.65 24.59 9.84
CA GLY A 130 -3.30 24.52 9.29
C GLY A 130 -2.68 25.88 9.03
N VAL A 131 -1.35 25.93 8.98
CA VAL A 131 -0.59 27.15 8.72
C VAL A 131 -0.37 27.34 7.22
N ILE A 132 -0.60 28.54 6.70
CA ILE A 132 -0.34 28.87 5.30
C ILE A 132 1.11 29.30 5.10
N LYS A 133 1.83 28.60 4.23
CA LYS A 133 3.25 28.83 3.91
C LYS A 133 3.57 28.81 2.42
N VAL A 134 2.65 28.32 1.59
CA VAL A 134 2.89 28.15 0.16
C VAL A 134 1.77 28.80 -0.64
N PHE A 135 2.15 29.65 -1.58
CA PHE A 135 1.24 30.38 -2.45
C PHE A 135 1.65 30.19 -3.91
N VAL A 136 0.67 30.14 -4.79
CA VAL A 136 0.85 30.18 -6.23
C VAL A 136 0.26 31.48 -6.78
N ILE A 137 0.99 32.10 -7.70
CA ILE A 137 0.65 33.37 -8.35
C ILE A 137 0.64 33.17 -9.85
N GLU A 138 -0.41 33.70 -10.49
CA GLU A 138 -0.70 33.53 -11.91
C GLU A 138 -1.23 34.85 -12.49
N PRO A 139 -1.10 35.09 -13.81
CA PRO A 139 -1.78 36.20 -14.45
C PRO A 139 -3.29 36.09 -14.31
N PHE A 140 -3.94 37.22 -14.05
CA PHE A 140 -5.38 37.32 -14.15
C PHE A 140 -5.81 37.23 -15.61
N LEU A 141 -6.74 36.32 -15.88
CA LEU A 141 -7.34 36.13 -17.20
C LEU A 141 -8.77 36.67 -17.16
N PRO A 142 -9.09 37.79 -17.81
CA PRO A 142 -10.48 38.24 -17.95
C PRO A 142 -11.27 37.27 -18.84
N HIS A 143 -12.36 36.71 -18.30
CA HIS A 143 -13.26 35.78 -18.98
C HIS A 143 -14.67 35.88 -18.36
N THR A 144 -15.64 35.27 -19.03
CA THR A 144 -17.03 35.14 -18.59
C THR A 144 -17.32 33.72 -18.12
N ALA A 145 -18.37 33.54 -17.30
CA ALA A 145 -18.76 32.23 -16.79
C ALA A 145 -19.11 31.22 -17.91
N SER A 146 -19.61 31.68 -19.06
CA SER A 146 -19.88 30.84 -20.23
C SER A 146 -18.63 30.31 -20.94
N GLU A 147 -17.45 30.82 -20.57
CA GLU A 147 -16.16 30.34 -21.05
C GLU A 147 -15.51 29.36 -20.08
N GLU A 148 -16.13 29.09 -18.92
CA GLU A 148 -15.63 28.17 -17.90
C GLU A 148 -16.18 26.75 -18.11
N TYR A 149 -15.28 25.79 -18.24
CA TYR A 149 -15.58 24.36 -18.39
C TYR A 149 -14.97 23.57 -17.23
N TYR A 150 -15.38 22.31 -17.13
CA TYR A 150 -14.80 21.33 -16.22
C TYR A 150 -14.27 20.15 -17.01
N VAL A 151 -13.06 19.69 -16.66
CA VAL A 151 -12.55 18.39 -17.12
C VAL A 151 -11.88 17.65 -15.98
N CYS A 152 -12.14 16.35 -15.87
CA CYS A 152 -11.45 15.48 -14.94
C CYS A 152 -11.13 14.13 -15.59
N ILE A 153 -9.95 13.60 -15.31
CA ILE A 153 -9.52 12.26 -15.73
C ILE A 153 -9.22 11.46 -14.46
N GLN A 154 -9.88 10.31 -14.31
CA GLN A 154 -9.75 9.44 -13.14
C GLN A 154 -9.40 8.02 -13.57
N THR A 155 -8.45 7.40 -12.88
CA THR A 155 -8.08 6.00 -13.12
C THR A 155 -8.95 5.06 -12.30
N HIS A 156 -9.56 4.09 -12.99
CA HIS A 156 -10.31 2.95 -12.45
C HIS A 156 -9.60 1.63 -12.80
N ARG A 157 -10.10 0.51 -12.27
CA ARG A 157 -9.52 -0.83 -12.49
C ARG A 157 -9.55 -1.23 -13.96
N GLU A 158 -10.65 -0.99 -14.64
CA GLU A 158 -10.91 -1.43 -16.02
C GLU A 158 -10.40 -0.42 -17.08
N GLY A 159 -10.04 0.79 -16.68
CA GLY A 159 -9.71 1.87 -17.62
C GLY A 159 -9.59 3.23 -16.96
N ASP A 160 -9.46 4.27 -17.77
CA ASP A 160 -9.44 5.67 -17.35
C ASP A 160 -10.76 6.33 -17.80
N GLU A 161 -11.37 7.15 -16.95
CA GLU A 161 -12.63 7.86 -17.23
C GLU A 161 -12.39 9.36 -17.35
N ILE A 162 -12.92 9.96 -18.42
CA ILE A 162 -12.92 11.40 -18.66
C ILE A 162 -14.32 11.93 -18.34
N LEU A 163 -14.39 12.87 -17.41
CA LEU A 163 -15.58 13.63 -17.05
C LEU A 163 -15.49 15.03 -17.65
N PHE A 164 -16.59 15.53 -18.20
CA PHE A 164 -16.68 16.87 -18.75
C PHE A 164 -18.02 17.54 -18.43
N THR A 165 -18.01 18.85 -18.17
CA THR A 165 -19.22 19.67 -18.24
C THR A 165 -18.92 21.07 -18.76
N HIS A 166 -19.91 21.66 -19.43
CA HIS A 166 -19.90 23.03 -19.93
C HIS A 166 -20.21 24.07 -18.85
N GLU A 167 -20.56 23.63 -17.64
CA GLU A 167 -20.76 24.48 -16.47
C GLU A 167 -19.54 24.36 -15.53
N GLY A 168 -18.46 25.08 -15.82
CA GLY A 168 -17.28 25.14 -14.96
C GLY A 168 -17.42 26.08 -13.75
N GLY A 169 -16.35 26.20 -12.98
CA GLY A 169 -16.20 27.25 -11.98
C GLY A 169 -16.58 26.87 -10.56
N VAL A 170 -16.65 27.89 -9.70
CA VAL A 170 -16.86 27.74 -8.25
C VAL A 170 -18.28 27.24 -7.91
N ASP A 171 -19.23 27.44 -8.83
CA ASP A 171 -20.66 27.15 -8.66
C ASP A 171 -21.16 25.93 -9.45
N ILE A 172 -20.23 25.10 -9.95
CA ILE A 172 -20.51 23.85 -10.66
C ILE A 172 -21.49 22.91 -9.91
N GLY A 173 -21.48 22.93 -8.58
CA GLY A 173 -22.37 22.10 -7.75
C GLY A 173 -21.97 20.62 -7.73
N ASP A 174 -22.93 19.73 -7.88
CA ASP A 174 -22.72 18.28 -7.95
C ASP A 174 -22.29 17.85 -9.36
N VAL A 175 -20.98 17.86 -9.58
CA VAL A 175 -20.37 17.51 -10.87
C VAL A 175 -20.64 16.07 -11.29
N ASP A 176 -20.75 15.13 -10.35
CA ASP A 176 -20.99 13.73 -10.67
C ASP A 176 -22.36 13.53 -11.31
N SER A 177 -23.36 14.32 -10.92
CA SER A 177 -24.69 14.30 -11.54
C SER A 177 -24.74 14.99 -12.91
N LYS A 178 -23.89 16.01 -13.13
CA LYS A 178 -23.93 16.88 -14.31
C LYS A 178 -22.99 16.45 -15.45
N ALA A 179 -21.86 15.83 -15.10
CA ALA A 179 -20.80 15.58 -16.07
C ALA A 179 -21.16 14.46 -17.06
N THR A 180 -20.88 14.72 -18.34
CA THR A 180 -20.80 13.68 -19.36
C THR A 180 -19.52 12.86 -19.15
N ARG A 181 -19.55 11.59 -19.55
CA ARG A 181 -18.50 10.62 -19.26
C ARG A 181 -18.03 9.90 -20.53
N CYS A 182 -16.73 9.72 -20.65
CA CYS A 182 -16.12 8.87 -21.65
C CYS A 182 -15.14 7.91 -20.98
N PHE A 183 -15.35 6.61 -21.18
CA PHE A 183 -14.51 5.57 -20.60
C PHE A 183 -13.53 5.03 -21.63
N ILE A 184 -12.23 5.02 -21.30
CA ILE A 184 -11.15 4.49 -22.11
C ILE A 184 -10.63 3.21 -21.45
N PRO A 185 -10.88 2.03 -22.04
CA PRO A 185 -10.39 0.76 -21.48
C PRO A 185 -8.87 0.72 -21.35
N VAL A 186 -8.35 -0.11 -20.45
CA VAL A 186 -6.90 -0.37 -20.35
C VAL A 186 -6.35 -0.85 -21.70
N ASN A 187 -5.31 -0.19 -22.19
CA ASN A 187 -4.71 -0.39 -23.51
C ASN A 187 -5.67 -0.13 -24.69
N GLY A 188 -6.81 0.52 -24.45
CA GLY A 188 -7.69 1.00 -25.52
C GLY A 188 -7.10 2.23 -26.22
N ASP A 189 -7.46 2.40 -27.49
CA ASP A 189 -7.13 3.59 -28.25
C ASP A 189 -7.90 4.81 -27.73
N PHE A 190 -7.35 6.00 -27.94
CA PHE A 190 -8.08 7.23 -27.65
C PHE A 190 -9.28 7.38 -28.62
N PRO A 191 -10.49 7.74 -28.12
CA PRO A 191 -11.69 7.85 -28.96
C PRO A 191 -11.51 8.83 -30.13
N GLU A 192 -12.13 8.53 -31.27
CA GLU A 192 -12.07 9.41 -32.43
C GLU A 192 -12.78 10.75 -32.17
N LYS A 193 -12.36 11.81 -32.87
CA LYS A 193 -12.93 13.15 -32.77
C LYS A 193 -14.45 13.20 -32.81
N LYS A 194 -15.05 12.49 -33.76
CA LYS A 194 -16.51 12.43 -33.89
C LYS A 194 -17.16 11.83 -32.64
N GLU A 195 -16.67 10.68 -32.20
CA GLU A 195 -17.20 9.95 -31.05
C GLU A 195 -17.06 10.77 -29.75
N LEU A 196 -15.89 11.34 -29.50
CA LEU A 196 -15.65 12.09 -28.26
C LEU A 196 -16.46 13.40 -28.24
N THR A 197 -16.57 14.07 -29.39
CA THR A 197 -17.36 15.31 -29.50
C THR A 197 -18.84 15.06 -29.26
N GLU A 198 -19.40 13.99 -29.83
CA GLU A 198 -20.80 13.58 -29.61
C GLU A 198 -21.06 13.21 -28.13
N LYS A 199 -20.11 12.52 -27.48
CA LYS A 199 -20.26 12.08 -26.09
C LYS A 199 -20.05 13.19 -25.05
N LEU A 200 -19.02 14.01 -25.21
CA LEU A 200 -18.59 14.96 -24.18
C LEU A 200 -19.03 16.39 -24.50
N PHE A 201 -18.87 16.84 -25.74
CA PHE A 201 -18.93 18.26 -26.10
C PHE A 201 -20.24 18.69 -26.76
N GLY A 202 -21.31 17.88 -26.64
CA GLY A 202 -22.61 18.17 -27.26
C GLY A 202 -23.23 19.51 -26.82
N ALA A 203 -22.98 19.95 -25.58
CA ALA A 203 -23.48 21.20 -25.02
C ALA A 203 -22.58 22.43 -25.29
N VAL A 204 -21.47 22.25 -26.01
CA VAL A 204 -20.55 23.35 -26.36
C VAL A 204 -21.12 24.13 -27.55
N ASP A 205 -21.01 25.45 -27.47
CA ASP A 205 -21.70 26.44 -28.32
C ASP A 205 -21.15 26.57 -29.74
N THR A 206 -19.85 26.36 -29.96
CA THR A 206 -19.22 26.51 -31.30
C THR A 206 -18.42 25.28 -31.72
N GLU A 207 -18.41 24.97 -33.02
CA GLU A 207 -17.63 23.84 -33.57
C GLU A 207 -16.12 24.04 -33.44
N SER A 208 -15.66 25.29 -33.49
CA SER A 208 -14.27 25.67 -33.22
C SER A 208 -13.88 25.35 -31.77
N LYS A 209 -14.71 25.70 -30.78
CA LYS A 209 -14.48 25.31 -29.38
C LYS A 209 -14.52 23.80 -29.18
N LYS A 210 -15.44 23.08 -29.83
CA LYS A 210 -15.47 21.61 -29.80
C LYS A 210 -14.18 20.99 -30.34
N ALA A 211 -13.68 21.50 -31.47
CA ALA A 211 -12.42 21.07 -32.04
C ALA A 211 -11.24 21.35 -31.09
N ALA A 212 -11.18 22.56 -30.53
CA ALA A 212 -10.15 22.95 -29.57
C ALA A 212 -10.16 22.07 -28.30
N LEU A 213 -11.36 21.81 -27.75
CA LEU A 213 -11.56 20.92 -26.60
C LEU A 213 -11.14 19.48 -26.91
N TYR A 214 -11.48 18.96 -28.10
CA TYR A 214 -10.99 17.65 -28.52
C TYR A 214 -9.46 17.59 -28.55
N GLY A 215 -8.81 18.53 -29.26
CA GLY A 215 -7.35 18.57 -29.35
C GLY A 215 -6.68 18.72 -27.99
N PHE A 216 -7.27 19.53 -27.10
CA PHE A 216 -6.76 19.69 -25.74
C PHE A 216 -6.92 18.41 -24.91
N VAL A 217 -8.11 17.78 -24.89
CA VAL A 217 -8.38 16.58 -24.09
C VAL A 217 -7.57 15.38 -24.59
N GLU A 218 -7.35 15.24 -25.90
CA GLU A 218 -6.45 14.22 -26.47
C GLU A 218 -5.02 14.35 -25.93
N ARG A 219 -4.48 15.57 -25.96
CA ARG A 219 -3.13 15.85 -25.45
C ARG A 219 -3.06 15.74 -23.94
N LEU A 220 -4.07 16.22 -23.23
CA LEU A 220 -4.19 16.10 -21.78
C LEU A 220 -4.17 14.62 -21.35
N TYR A 221 -4.91 13.76 -22.05
CA TYR A 221 -4.90 12.33 -21.80
C TYR A 221 -3.54 11.70 -22.12
N ALA A 222 -2.88 12.10 -23.21
CA ALA A 222 -1.52 11.63 -23.52
C ALA A 222 -0.53 11.97 -22.39
N VAL A 223 -0.59 13.19 -21.84
CA VAL A 223 0.20 13.61 -20.68
C VAL A 223 -0.17 12.82 -19.43
N PHE A 224 -1.47 12.64 -19.16
CA PHE A 224 -2.00 11.84 -18.05
C PHE A 224 -1.39 10.42 -18.04
N VAL A 225 -1.37 9.77 -19.21
CA VAL A 225 -0.79 8.44 -19.40
C VAL A 225 0.72 8.47 -19.25
N ARG A 226 1.41 9.37 -19.97
CA ARG A 226 2.88 9.39 -20.06
C ARG A 226 3.57 9.68 -18.72
N LEU A 227 2.95 10.50 -17.89
CA LEU A 227 3.48 10.92 -16.59
C LEU A 227 2.91 10.12 -15.42
N ASN A 228 2.12 9.07 -15.67
CA ASN A 228 1.50 8.23 -14.64
C ASN A 228 0.66 9.03 -13.62
N PHE A 229 -0.19 9.92 -14.13
CA PHE A 229 -1.29 10.45 -13.32
C PHE A 229 -2.31 9.35 -13.02
N THR A 230 -2.96 9.47 -11.86
CA THR A 230 -4.09 8.62 -11.44
C THR A 230 -5.37 9.43 -11.23
N TYR A 231 -5.21 10.75 -11.08
CA TYR A 231 -6.28 11.73 -10.98
C TYR A 231 -5.76 13.06 -11.52
N LEU A 232 -6.54 13.73 -12.36
CA LEU A 232 -6.27 15.07 -12.83
C LEU A 232 -7.61 15.78 -13.02
N GLU A 233 -7.81 16.89 -12.33
CA GLU A 233 -8.99 17.74 -12.43
C GLU A 233 -8.55 19.16 -12.78
N ILE A 234 -9.25 19.79 -13.72
CA ILE A 234 -9.08 21.20 -14.07
C ILE A 234 -10.44 21.88 -13.92
N ASN A 235 -10.54 22.83 -12.98
CA ASN A 235 -11.78 23.55 -12.71
C ASN A 235 -11.57 25.00 -12.17
N PRO A 236 -11.75 26.05 -12.99
CA PRO A 236 -12.24 26.00 -14.36
C PRO A 236 -11.14 25.75 -15.39
N LEU A 237 -11.50 25.06 -16.47
CA LEU A 237 -10.82 25.11 -17.76
C LEU A 237 -11.45 26.24 -18.58
N VAL A 238 -10.72 27.31 -18.85
CA VAL A 238 -11.25 28.45 -19.61
C VAL A 238 -11.00 28.26 -21.10
N VAL A 239 -12.04 28.38 -21.91
CA VAL A 239 -11.98 28.27 -23.38
C VAL A 239 -12.58 29.51 -24.02
N MET A 240 -11.72 30.37 -24.57
CA MET A 240 -12.11 31.65 -25.17
C MET A 240 -11.90 31.60 -26.68
N GLU A 241 -12.92 32.01 -27.43
CA GLU A 241 -12.82 32.21 -28.86
C GLU A 241 -12.74 33.71 -29.14
N ARG A 242 -11.59 34.18 -29.66
CA ARG A 242 -11.39 35.60 -29.97
C ARG A 242 -11.33 35.79 -31.48
N GLU A 243 -12.06 36.77 -31.98
CA GLU A 243 -12.17 37.07 -33.41
C GLU A 243 -10.79 37.23 -34.06
N GLY A 244 -10.51 36.42 -35.08
CA GLY A 244 -9.23 36.42 -35.81
C GLY A 244 -8.01 35.87 -35.05
N LYS A 245 -8.18 35.33 -33.84
CA LYS A 245 -7.07 34.84 -32.98
C LYS A 245 -7.15 33.36 -32.61
N GLY A 246 -8.15 32.62 -33.09
CA GLY A 246 -8.33 31.20 -32.76
C GLY A 246 -8.94 30.99 -31.37
N VAL A 247 -8.93 29.73 -30.91
CA VAL A 247 -9.49 29.33 -29.61
C VAL A 247 -8.36 29.13 -28.60
N GLU A 248 -8.35 29.92 -27.53
CA GLU A 248 -7.41 29.80 -26.42
C GLU A 248 -7.96 28.88 -25.35
N VAL A 249 -7.16 27.94 -24.88
CA VAL A 249 -7.50 27.00 -23.79
C VAL A 249 -6.55 27.20 -22.63
N VAL A 250 -7.07 27.58 -21.45
CA VAL A 250 -6.26 27.95 -20.28
C VAL A 250 -6.78 27.24 -19.02
N PRO A 251 -5.99 26.35 -18.39
CA PRO A 251 -6.35 25.72 -17.13
C PRO A 251 -6.11 26.67 -15.94
N LEU A 252 -7.16 27.20 -15.32
CA LEU A 252 -7.03 28.17 -14.22
C LEU A 252 -6.89 27.53 -12.85
N ASP A 253 -7.40 26.32 -12.65
CA ASP A 253 -7.17 25.53 -11.44
C ASP A 253 -6.77 24.12 -11.83
N MET A 254 -5.93 23.47 -11.03
CA MET A 254 -5.60 22.08 -11.24
C MET A 254 -5.40 21.35 -9.91
N ALA A 255 -6.06 20.20 -9.77
CA ALA A 255 -5.84 19.25 -8.69
C ALA A 255 -5.43 17.90 -9.29
N ALA A 256 -4.33 17.33 -8.83
CA ALA A 256 -3.81 16.11 -9.44
C ALA A 256 -3.14 15.16 -8.44
N LYS A 257 -3.12 13.86 -8.81
CA LYS A 257 -2.37 12.81 -8.12
C LYS A 257 -1.49 12.06 -9.12
N LEU A 258 -0.25 11.82 -8.75
CA LEU A 258 0.70 10.96 -9.48
C LEU A 258 0.83 9.63 -8.75
N ASP A 259 1.03 8.55 -9.50
CA ASP A 259 1.44 7.28 -8.93
C ASP A 259 2.92 7.34 -8.54
N GLN A 260 3.22 7.46 -7.24
CA GLN A 260 4.60 7.55 -6.76
C GLN A 260 5.43 6.30 -7.12
N THR A 261 4.80 5.13 -7.24
CA THR A 261 5.54 3.89 -7.57
C THR A 261 6.15 3.94 -8.97
N ALA A 262 5.63 4.81 -9.85
CA ALA A 262 6.14 5.05 -11.20
C ALA A 262 7.35 6.02 -11.24
N GLU A 263 7.88 6.48 -10.10
CA GLU A 263 9.00 7.43 -10.05
C GLU A 263 10.24 6.93 -10.80
N PHE A 264 10.49 5.62 -10.79
CA PHE A 264 11.62 5.07 -11.55
C PHE A 264 11.43 5.12 -13.07
N GLU A 265 10.18 5.19 -13.55
CA GLU A 265 9.84 5.33 -14.99
C GLU A 265 9.65 6.80 -15.41
N SER A 266 9.10 7.63 -14.52
CA SER A 266 8.60 8.98 -14.84
C SER A 266 9.33 10.10 -14.10
N GLY A 267 10.15 9.78 -13.10
CA GLY A 267 10.80 10.77 -12.23
C GLY A 267 11.71 11.75 -12.98
N SER A 268 12.35 11.32 -14.07
CA SER A 268 13.13 12.21 -14.95
C SER A 268 12.26 13.27 -15.63
N LEU A 269 11.08 12.88 -16.13
CA LEU A 269 10.13 13.82 -16.75
C LEU A 269 9.49 14.74 -15.71
N TRP A 270 9.19 14.19 -14.53
CA TRP A 270 8.68 15.00 -13.43
C TRP A 270 9.69 16.06 -13.01
N ALA A 271 10.97 15.68 -12.89
CA ALA A 271 12.05 16.57 -12.52
C ALA A 271 12.37 17.60 -13.61
N SER A 272 12.37 17.21 -14.89
CA SER A 272 12.64 18.13 -16.00
C SER A 272 11.58 19.22 -16.10
N SER A 273 10.31 18.87 -15.89
CA SER A 273 9.19 19.84 -15.92
C SER A 273 9.28 20.88 -14.80
N ARG A 274 10.01 20.57 -13.72
CA ARG A 274 10.22 21.47 -12.57
C ARG A 274 11.51 22.27 -12.66
N MET A 275 12.18 22.26 -13.82
CA MET A 275 13.43 22.98 -14.07
C MET A 275 13.19 24.49 -14.30
N THR A 276 12.95 25.23 -13.22
CA THR A 276 12.74 26.69 -13.28
C THR A 276 14.05 27.46 -13.45
N GLU A 277 13.99 28.70 -13.94
CA GLU A 277 15.15 29.60 -14.01
C GLU A 277 15.81 29.80 -12.63
N GLU A 278 14.98 29.84 -11.60
CA GLU A 278 15.45 29.89 -10.21
C GLU A 278 16.27 28.64 -9.85
N PHE A 279 15.78 27.44 -10.17
CA PHE A 279 16.51 26.22 -9.88
C PHE A 279 17.82 26.13 -10.66
N LYS A 280 17.80 26.49 -11.95
CA LYS A 280 19.00 26.54 -12.81
C LYS A 280 20.08 27.44 -12.20
N ALA A 281 19.71 28.57 -11.61
CA ALA A 281 20.65 29.49 -10.96
C ALA A 281 21.37 28.87 -9.75
N ARG A 282 20.75 27.91 -9.05
CA ARG A 282 21.34 27.27 -7.85
C ARG A 282 22.41 26.21 -8.15
N SER A 283 22.57 25.80 -9.42
CA SER A 283 23.60 24.82 -9.85
C SER A 283 23.64 23.50 -9.07
N VAL A 284 22.48 23.03 -8.56
CA VAL A 284 22.38 21.80 -7.76
C VAL A 284 22.27 20.58 -8.69
N LYS A 285 23.15 19.58 -8.51
CA LYS A 285 23.02 18.28 -9.18
C LYS A 285 22.03 17.39 -8.43
N THR A 286 21.12 16.76 -9.18
CA THR A 286 20.12 15.83 -8.64
C THR A 286 20.13 14.53 -9.44
N ALA A 287 19.57 13.45 -8.87
CA ALA A 287 19.53 12.12 -9.50
C ALA A 287 18.81 12.09 -10.86
N PHE A 288 17.80 12.96 -11.04
CA PHE A 288 16.95 13.01 -12.23
C PHE A 288 17.24 14.21 -13.14
N GLY A 289 18.31 14.97 -12.88
CA GLY A 289 18.67 16.13 -13.69
C GLY A 289 17.78 17.37 -13.49
N GLY A 290 16.84 17.33 -12.54
CA GLY A 290 16.02 18.46 -12.05
C GLY A 290 15.52 18.21 -10.62
N PRO A 291 14.77 19.14 -10.00
CA PRO A 291 14.32 18.95 -8.63
C PRO A 291 13.33 17.76 -8.53
N PRO A 292 13.56 16.79 -7.62
CA PRO A 292 12.71 15.60 -7.49
C PRO A 292 11.29 15.98 -7.06
N MET A 293 10.28 15.28 -7.60
CA MET A 293 8.87 15.57 -7.34
C MET A 293 8.57 15.64 -5.83
N GLU A 294 7.87 16.69 -5.42
CA GLU A 294 7.45 16.85 -4.04
C GLU A 294 6.01 16.36 -3.85
N PHE A 295 5.80 15.51 -2.85
CA PHE A 295 4.48 15.04 -2.47
C PHE A 295 4.08 15.67 -1.13
N PRO A 296 3.34 16.81 -1.12
CA PRO A 296 2.95 17.47 0.11
C PRO A 296 2.01 16.60 0.95
N ALA A 297 2.09 16.75 2.27
CA ALA A 297 1.07 16.22 3.17
C ALA A 297 -0.28 16.95 2.96
N PRO A 298 -1.41 16.33 3.34
CA PRO A 298 -2.70 17.00 3.36
C PRO A 298 -2.67 18.30 4.17
N PHE A 299 -3.49 19.27 3.78
CA PHE A 299 -3.62 20.52 4.55
C PHE A 299 -3.90 20.22 6.03
N GLY A 300 -3.30 20.99 6.93
CA GLY A 300 -3.41 20.82 8.38
C GLY A 300 -2.49 19.79 9.01
N ARG A 301 -1.68 19.08 8.20
CA ARG A 301 -0.60 18.24 8.69
C ARG A 301 0.71 18.66 8.05
N GLU A 302 1.67 19.06 8.86
CA GLU A 302 3.05 19.20 8.40
C GLU A 302 3.80 17.91 8.69
N LEU A 303 4.61 17.45 7.73
CA LEU A 303 5.56 16.39 8.02
C LEU A 303 6.54 16.89 9.07
N THR A 304 6.54 16.24 10.21
CA THR A 304 7.56 16.42 11.22
C THR A 304 8.92 15.97 10.68
N PRO A 305 10.05 16.47 11.22
CA PRO A 305 11.38 16.02 10.83
C PRO A 305 11.54 14.49 10.92
N GLU A 306 10.87 13.88 11.89
CA GLU A 306 10.92 12.43 12.13
C GLU A 306 10.15 11.63 11.08
N GLU A 307 8.98 12.12 10.64
CA GLU A 307 8.24 11.51 9.54
C GLU A 307 9.01 11.61 8.22
N ALA A 308 9.65 12.76 7.97
CA ALA A 308 10.50 12.95 6.79
C ALA A 308 11.72 12.01 6.81
N TYR A 309 12.35 11.83 7.97
CA TYR A 309 13.48 10.91 8.15
C TYR A 309 13.06 9.45 7.89
N VAL A 310 11.93 8.99 8.44
CA VAL A 310 11.41 7.64 8.17
C VAL A 310 11.06 7.46 6.69
N GLN A 311 10.48 8.47 6.05
CA GLN A 311 10.18 8.44 4.62
C GLN A 311 11.46 8.34 3.77
N GLU A 312 12.55 8.99 4.19
CA GLU A 312 13.84 8.86 3.53
C GLU A 312 14.42 7.45 3.71
N LEU A 313 14.34 6.87 4.91
CA LEU A 313 14.77 5.48 5.16
C LEU A 313 14.02 4.48 4.26
N ASP A 314 12.70 4.65 4.15
CA ASP A 314 11.80 3.85 3.31
C ASP A 314 12.20 3.91 1.82
N SER A 315 12.51 5.09 1.29
CA SER A 315 12.93 5.26 -0.11
C SER A 315 14.25 4.56 -0.48
N LYS A 316 15.07 4.22 0.52
CA LYS A 316 16.40 3.61 0.34
C LYS A 316 16.38 2.09 0.52
N THR A 317 15.22 1.47 0.62
CA THR A 317 15.10 0.04 0.87
C THR A 317 13.95 -0.62 0.12
N GLY A 318 14.04 -1.94 -0.07
CA GLY A 318 12.92 -2.76 -0.54
C GLY A 318 11.98 -3.21 0.59
N ALA A 319 12.31 -2.92 1.85
CA ALA A 319 11.39 -3.04 2.97
C ALA A 319 10.40 -1.86 2.98
N SER A 320 9.34 -1.94 3.79
CA SER A 320 8.43 -0.81 4.01
C SER A 320 8.60 -0.29 5.43
N LEU A 321 8.77 1.03 5.57
CA LEU A 321 8.87 1.77 6.83
C LEU A 321 7.94 2.98 6.77
N LYS A 322 6.92 3.02 7.63
CA LYS A 322 5.94 4.12 7.67
C LYS A 322 5.82 4.68 9.08
N LEU A 323 5.77 6.01 9.18
CA LEU A 323 5.47 6.70 10.43
C LEU A 323 4.53 7.88 10.14
N THR A 324 3.55 8.03 11.01
CA THR A 324 2.60 9.13 11.04
C THR A 324 2.36 9.48 12.50
N ILE A 325 2.66 10.72 12.88
CA ILE A 325 2.42 11.23 14.22
C ILE A 325 0.99 11.78 14.25
N LEU A 326 0.18 11.23 15.14
CA LEU A 326 -1.23 11.56 15.31
C LEU A 326 -1.42 12.52 16.49
N ASN A 327 -0.83 12.16 17.63
CA ASN A 327 -0.83 12.96 18.85
C ASN A 327 0.54 12.84 19.52
N PRO A 328 1.48 13.78 19.34
CA PRO A 328 2.83 13.67 19.91
C PRO A 328 2.83 13.60 21.46
N LYS A 329 1.75 14.05 22.09
CA LYS A 329 1.55 14.02 23.55
C LYS A 329 0.86 12.75 24.05
N GLY A 330 0.30 11.97 23.14
CA GLY A 330 -0.44 10.76 23.45
C GLY A 330 0.41 9.74 24.20
N ARG A 331 -0.23 8.99 25.10
CA ARG A 331 0.48 7.99 25.91
C ARG A 331 0.61 6.62 25.26
N VAL A 332 -0.11 6.34 24.18
CA VAL A 332 -0.12 5.01 23.53
C VAL A 332 0.70 5.07 22.26
N TRP A 333 1.88 4.45 22.27
CA TRP A 333 2.79 4.37 21.13
C TRP A 333 2.79 2.96 20.54
N THR A 334 2.92 2.87 19.22
CA THR A 334 2.93 1.60 18.50
C THR A 334 4.17 1.45 17.63
N MET A 335 4.75 0.26 17.64
CA MET A 335 5.82 -0.15 16.74
C MET A 335 5.45 -1.55 16.23
N VAL A 336 4.54 -1.58 15.26
CA VAL A 336 3.88 -2.81 14.80
C VAL A 336 4.43 -3.23 13.46
N ALA A 337 4.65 -4.54 13.30
CA ALA A 337 5.21 -5.07 12.08
C ALA A 337 4.15 -5.65 11.12
N GLY A 338 4.08 -5.09 9.91
CA GLY A 338 3.11 -5.42 8.86
C GLY A 338 1.94 -4.43 8.78
N GLY A 339 1.69 -3.88 7.58
CA GLY A 339 0.61 -2.91 7.33
C GLY A 339 -0.79 -3.37 7.76
N GLY A 340 -1.20 -4.61 7.46
CA GLY A 340 -2.48 -5.12 7.94
C GLY A 340 -2.55 -5.28 9.47
N ALA A 341 -1.42 -5.63 10.10
CA ALA A 341 -1.38 -5.77 11.55
C ALA A 341 -1.43 -4.40 12.24
N SER A 342 -0.67 -3.40 11.77
CA SER A 342 -0.68 -2.06 12.37
C SER A 342 -2.09 -1.45 12.38
N VAL A 343 -2.87 -1.65 11.30
CA VAL A 343 -4.28 -1.25 11.23
C VAL A 343 -5.12 -1.98 12.28
N VAL A 344 -4.97 -3.30 12.43
CA VAL A 344 -5.69 -4.10 13.43
C VAL A 344 -5.36 -3.69 14.87
N TYR A 345 -4.10 -3.34 15.16
CA TYR A 345 -3.71 -2.80 16.47
C TYR A 345 -4.32 -1.42 16.72
N ALA A 346 -4.32 -0.53 15.72
CA ALA A 346 -4.95 0.79 15.82
C ALA A 346 -6.48 0.67 16.05
N ASP A 347 -7.15 -0.22 15.32
CA ASP A 347 -8.56 -0.57 15.52
C ASP A 347 -8.83 -1.05 16.94
N ALA A 348 -7.99 -1.93 17.48
CA ALA A 348 -8.15 -2.41 18.85
C ALA A 348 -7.97 -1.29 19.88
N ILE A 349 -6.97 -0.42 19.73
CA ILE A 349 -6.74 0.72 20.63
C ILE A 349 -7.94 1.67 20.60
N ALA A 350 -8.45 1.95 19.40
CA ALA A 350 -9.66 2.74 19.17
C ALA A 350 -10.90 2.11 19.82
N ALA A 351 -11.10 0.80 19.65
CA ALA A 351 -12.23 0.06 20.23
C ALA A 351 -12.23 0.06 21.76
N TYR A 352 -11.05 0.17 22.39
CA TYR A 352 -10.93 0.35 23.84
C TYR A 352 -11.04 1.82 24.29
N GLY A 353 -11.43 2.75 23.41
CA GLY A 353 -11.69 4.15 23.75
C GLY A 353 -10.44 5.01 23.91
N CYS A 354 -9.28 4.55 23.40
CA CYS A 354 -8.00 5.24 23.53
C CYS A 354 -7.50 5.85 22.21
N ALA A 355 -8.41 6.15 21.26
CA ALA A 355 -8.04 6.75 19.97
C ALA A 355 -7.38 8.13 20.14
N ALA A 356 -7.86 8.97 21.06
CA ALA A 356 -7.28 10.29 21.33
C ALA A 356 -5.86 10.21 21.95
N GLU A 357 -5.55 9.10 22.61
CA GLU A 357 -4.25 8.84 23.25
C GLU A 357 -3.27 8.10 22.32
N LEU A 358 -3.72 7.68 21.13
CA LEU A 358 -2.86 7.03 20.14
C LEU A 358 -1.91 8.05 19.53
N ALA A 359 -0.64 7.91 19.86
CA ALA A 359 0.35 8.91 19.53
C ALA A 359 0.82 8.84 18.07
N ASN A 360 0.92 7.63 17.53
CA ASN A 360 1.39 7.39 16.18
C ASN A 360 0.64 6.24 15.51
N TYR A 361 0.55 6.33 14.18
CA TYR A 361 0.31 5.19 13.30
C TYR A 361 1.59 4.92 12.50
N GLY A 362 1.97 3.67 12.36
CA GLY A 362 3.16 3.30 11.60
C GLY A 362 3.32 1.81 11.48
N GLU A 363 4.19 1.40 10.57
CA GLU A 363 4.55 -0.01 10.42
C GLU A 363 5.98 -0.19 9.92
N TYR A 364 6.51 -1.39 10.16
CA TYR A 364 7.68 -1.90 9.45
C TYR A 364 7.41 -3.29 8.88
N SER A 365 7.76 -3.54 7.62
CA SER A 365 7.55 -4.82 6.95
C SER A 365 8.51 -5.04 5.78
N GLY A 366 8.38 -6.14 5.03
CA GLY A 366 9.32 -6.44 3.93
C GLY A 366 10.70 -6.92 4.39
N ALA A 367 10.82 -7.43 5.62
CA ALA A 367 12.07 -7.92 6.21
C ALA A 367 13.20 -6.87 6.28
N PRO A 368 13.00 -5.76 7.01
CA PRO A 368 14.05 -4.77 7.20
C PRO A 368 15.25 -5.37 7.93
N SER A 369 16.42 -4.80 7.66
CA SER A 369 17.67 -5.12 8.36
C SER A 369 17.62 -4.71 9.84
N GLU A 370 18.57 -5.23 10.61
CA GLU A 370 18.78 -4.81 11.99
C GLU A 370 18.97 -3.28 12.10
N ASN A 371 19.78 -2.69 11.23
CA ASN A 371 20.07 -1.25 11.28
C ASN A 371 18.84 -0.40 10.96
N GLN A 372 18.08 -0.77 9.93
CA GLN A 372 16.83 -0.07 9.59
C GLN A 372 15.82 -0.15 10.73
N THR A 373 15.69 -1.32 11.35
CA THR A 373 14.79 -1.50 12.49
C THR A 373 15.27 -0.68 13.69
N TYR A 374 16.57 -0.58 13.91
CA TYR A 374 17.15 0.28 14.93
C TYR A 374 16.83 1.76 14.70
N GLU A 375 17.07 2.30 13.50
CA GLU A 375 16.82 3.72 13.21
C GLU A 375 15.33 4.04 13.40
N TYR A 376 14.45 3.18 12.87
CA TYR A 376 13.00 3.31 13.03
C TYR A 376 12.57 3.27 14.51
N ALA A 377 13.08 2.29 15.27
CA ALA A 377 12.79 2.17 16.70
C ALA A 377 13.30 3.40 17.47
N LYS A 378 14.53 3.82 17.21
CA LYS A 378 15.15 5.00 17.85
C LYS A 378 14.30 6.25 17.64
N THR A 379 13.85 6.52 16.41
CA THR A 379 12.98 7.66 16.12
C THR A 379 11.70 7.64 16.96
N ILE A 380 11.03 6.50 17.09
CA ILE A 380 9.83 6.36 17.94
C ILE A 380 10.15 6.57 19.42
N LEU A 381 11.25 5.98 19.90
CA LEU A 381 11.66 6.09 21.30
C LEU A 381 12.05 7.53 21.69
N GLU A 382 12.73 8.24 20.80
CA GLU A 382 13.06 9.66 20.98
C GLU A 382 11.80 10.52 21.03
N LEU A 383 10.84 10.28 20.13
CA LEU A 383 9.56 10.99 20.12
C LEU A 383 8.76 10.77 21.40
N MET A 384 8.62 9.52 21.84
CA MET A 384 7.79 9.19 23.00
C MET A 384 8.39 9.66 24.33
N THR A 385 9.69 9.97 24.38
CA THR A 385 10.41 10.39 25.60
C THR A 385 10.63 11.90 25.72
N ARG A 386 10.08 12.71 24.80
CA ARG A 386 10.19 14.19 24.84
C ARG A 386 9.53 14.84 26.06
N GLU A 387 8.38 14.34 26.46
CA GLU A 387 7.62 14.83 27.61
C GLU A 387 7.00 13.67 28.38
N ARG A 388 6.97 13.80 29.71
CA ARG A 388 6.37 12.81 30.60
C ARG A 388 4.86 12.96 30.61
N HIS A 389 4.15 11.83 30.55
CA HIS A 389 2.71 11.77 30.74
C HIS A 389 2.37 11.42 32.19
N ALA A 390 1.28 11.96 32.75
CA ALA A 390 0.89 11.75 34.15
C ALA A 390 0.69 10.27 34.50
N ASP A 391 0.01 9.53 33.61
CA ASP A 391 -0.26 8.09 33.75
C ASP A 391 0.84 7.17 33.19
N GLY A 392 2.05 7.72 32.97
CA GLY A 392 3.10 7.07 32.18
C GLY A 392 2.67 6.84 30.73
N LYS A 393 3.54 6.21 29.94
CA LYS A 393 3.26 5.86 28.53
C LYS A 393 3.47 4.38 28.28
N VAL A 394 2.84 3.87 27.22
CA VAL A 394 2.95 2.48 26.81
C VAL A 394 3.45 2.36 25.39
N LEU A 395 4.34 1.40 25.15
CA LEU A 395 4.84 1.03 23.83
C LEU A 395 4.36 -0.38 23.50
N ILE A 396 3.60 -0.50 22.41
CA ILE A 396 3.10 -1.76 21.89
C ILE A 396 3.98 -2.19 20.71
N ILE A 397 4.81 -3.20 20.94
CA ILE A 397 5.68 -3.83 19.93
C ILE A 397 4.96 -5.09 19.43
N GLY A 398 4.13 -4.89 18.40
CA GLY A 398 3.16 -5.90 17.97
C GLY A 398 3.40 -6.45 16.57
N GLY A 399 2.55 -7.40 16.19
CA GLY A 399 2.31 -7.73 14.79
C GLY A 399 1.80 -9.15 14.57
N GLY A 400 1.39 -9.43 13.33
CA GLY A 400 0.98 -10.78 12.91
C GLY A 400 2.14 -11.78 12.90
N ILE A 401 1.86 -13.04 12.62
CA ILE A 401 2.91 -14.05 12.39
C ILE A 401 3.61 -13.76 11.05
N ALA A 402 4.90 -13.41 11.07
CA ALA A 402 5.61 -13.09 9.84
C ALA A 402 5.83 -14.34 8.97
N ASN A 403 5.76 -14.16 7.65
CA ASN A 403 6.11 -15.22 6.69
C ASN A 403 7.62 -15.30 6.46
N PHE A 404 8.30 -14.17 6.26
CA PHE A 404 9.72 -14.14 5.86
C PHE A 404 10.59 -13.19 6.68
N THR A 405 10.00 -12.24 7.41
CA THR A 405 10.77 -11.34 8.29
C THR A 405 11.43 -12.12 9.42
N ASN A 406 12.74 -11.98 9.54
CA ASN A 406 13.50 -12.55 10.66
C ASN A 406 13.25 -11.73 11.94
N VAL A 407 12.50 -12.32 12.87
CA VAL A 407 12.11 -11.68 14.12
C VAL A 407 13.32 -11.43 15.01
N ALA A 408 14.28 -12.36 15.08
CA ALA A 408 15.50 -12.16 15.85
C ALA A 408 16.32 -10.97 15.35
N THR A 409 16.51 -10.82 14.03
CA THR A 409 17.23 -9.69 13.43
C THR A 409 16.56 -8.36 13.72
N THR A 410 15.24 -8.27 13.52
CA THR A 410 14.51 -7.02 13.77
C THR A 410 14.50 -6.67 15.26
N PHE A 411 14.35 -7.67 16.15
CA PHE A 411 14.38 -7.44 17.59
C PHE A 411 15.76 -7.02 18.10
N LYS A 412 16.87 -7.48 17.50
CA LYS A 412 18.21 -6.95 17.82
C LYS A 412 18.29 -5.43 17.62
N GLY A 413 17.73 -4.93 16.51
CA GLY A 413 17.68 -3.49 16.22
C GLY A 413 16.85 -2.73 17.26
N ILE A 414 15.67 -3.25 17.59
CA ILE A 414 14.80 -2.69 18.64
C ILE A 414 15.50 -2.67 20.00
N ILE A 415 16.10 -3.79 20.41
CA ILE A 415 16.81 -3.94 21.67
C ILE A 415 17.99 -2.95 21.76
N ARG A 416 18.71 -2.74 20.65
CA ARG A 416 19.79 -1.76 20.58
C ARG A 416 19.27 -0.35 20.88
N ALA A 417 18.16 0.06 20.27
CA ALA A 417 17.55 1.36 20.51
C ALA A 417 17.02 1.50 21.95
N LEU A 418 16.36 0.45 22.48
CA LEU A 418 15.88 0.44 23.87
C LEU A 418 17.03 0.59 24.88
N LYS A 419 18.16 -0.10 24.67
CA LYS A 419 19.36 0.03 25.52
C LYS A 419 19.93 1.44 25.49
N GLU A 420 19.98 2.07 24.31
CA GLU A 420 20.51 3.43 24.14
C GLU A 420 19.66 4.49 24.86
N LEU A 421 18.33 4.35 24.83
CA LEU A 421 17.40 5.28 25.49
C LEU A 421 16.99 4.86 26.91
N LYS A 422 17.70 3.93 27.56
CA LYS A 422 17.35 3.37 28.87
C LYS A 422 16.94 4.44 29.90
N THR A 423 17.76 5.46 30.09
CA THR A 423 17.53 6.50 31.10
C THR A 423 16.26 7.29 30.82
N GLN A 424 16.02 7.63 29.55
CA GLN A 424 14.84 8.37 29.09
C GLN A 424 13.56 7.52 29.23
N LEU A 425 13.65 6.21 28.98
CA LEU A 425 12.51 5.31 29.16
C LEU A 425 12.11 5.17 30.63
N ILE A 426 13.07 5.09 31.54
CA ILE A 426 12.80 5.03 32.98
C ILE A 426 12.19 6.35 33.46
N SER A 427 12.77 7.49 33.08
CA SER A 427 12.30 8.81 33.57
C SER A 427 10.90 9.19 33.09
N ASN A 428 10.44 8.61 31.98
CA ASN A 428 9.12 8.82 31.41
C ASN A 428 8.07 7.75 31.80
N ASP A 429 8.40 6.82 32.71
CA ASP A 429 7.52 5.71 33.14
C ASP A 429 6.93 4.93 31.96
N ILE A 430 7.82 4.47 31.07
CA ILE A 430 7.43 3.66 29.91
C ILE A 430 7.15 2.21 30.33
N LYS A 431 6.12 1.61 29.74
CA LYS A 431 5.84 0.16 29.83
C LYS A 431 5.74 -0.45 28.45
N ILE A 432 6.35 -1.61 28.24
CA ILE A 432 6.49 -2.23 26.92
C ILE A 432 5.71 -3.55 26.87
N TYR A 433 4.90 -3.70 25.83
CA TYR A 433 4.10 -4.91 25.58
C TYR A 433 4.46 -5.46 24.22
N VAL A 434 4.90 -6.72 24.19
CA VAL A 434 5.46 -7.36 23.01
C VAL A 434 4.63 -8.57 22.62
N ARG A 435 4.15 -8.62 21.38
CA ARG A 435 3.56 -9.84 20.79
C ARG A 435 4.06 -10.01 19.38
N ARG A 436 4.83 -11.07 19.12
CA ARG A 436 5.35 -11.34 17.77
C ARG A 436 5.62 -12.82 17.55
N ALA A 437 5.54 -13.23 16.29
CA ALA A 437 5.94 -14.55 15.82
C ALA A 437 6.41 -14.49 14.35
N GLY A 438 6.99 -15.58 13.85
CA GLY A 438 7.59 -15.68 12.52
C GLY A 438 9.02 -16.22 12.57
N PRO A 439 9.78 -16.25 11.46
CA PRO A 439 11.13 -16.82 11.44
C PRO A 439 12.03 -16.36 12.61
N ASN A 440 12.56 -17.31 13.39
CA ASN A 440 13.41 -17.09 14.57
C ASN A 440 12.77 -16.26 15.70
N TRP A 441 11.45 -16.33 15.87
CA TRP A 441 10.75 -15.57 16.89
C TRP A 441 11.10 -15.95 18.33
N GLN A 442 11.36 -17.24 18.61
CA GLN A 442 11.69 -17.72 19.94
C GLN A 442 12.93 -16.99 20.49
N GLU A 443 13.96 -16.86 19.66
CA GLU A 443 15.18 -16.14 19.98
C GLU A 443 14.94 -14.63 20.15
N GLY A 444 14.16 -14.03 19.24
CA GLY A 444 13.74 -12.63 19.37
C GLY A 444 13.05 -12.36 20.71
N LEU A 445 12.06 -13.17 21.06
CA LEU A 445 11.31 -13.02 22.31
C LEU A 445 12.17 -13.33 23.55
N ARG A 446 13.09 -14.31 23.48
CA ARG A 446 14.05 -14.60 24.57
C ARG A 446 14.91 -13.39 24.89
N MET A 447 15.56 -12.81 23.87
CA MET A 447 16.36 -11.59 24.04
C MET A 447 15.52 -10.43 24.60
N MET A 448 14.24 -10.38 24.24
CA MET A 448 13.34 -9.33 24.71
C MET A 448 12.92 -9.50 26.18
N ARG A 449 12.74 -10.75 26.64
CA ARG A 449 12.50 -11.06 28.07
C ARG A 449 13.72 -10.73 28.91
N GLU A 450 14.90 -11.17 28.49
CA GLU A 450 16.17 -10.89 29.17
C GLU A 450 16.46 -9.39 29.27
N LEU A 451 16.06 -8.60 28.26
CA LEU A 451 16.18 -7.15 28.36
C LEU A 451 15.33 -6.58 29.50
N GLY A 452 14.15 -7.14 29.76
CA GLY A 452 13.26 -6.71 30.84
C GLY A 452 13.92 -6.75 32.22
N ASP A 453 14.78 -7.74 32.45
CA ASP A 453 15.49 -7.92 33.72
C ASP A 453 16.60 -6.86 33.95
N VAL A 454 17.15 -6.28 32.88
CA VAL A 454 18.31 -5.38 32.95
C VAL A 454 18.01 -3.92 32.57
N LEU A 455 16.93 -3.68 31.82
CA LEU A 455 16.59 -2.34 31.32
C LEU A 455 15.99 -1.46 32.42
N GLY A 456 15.34 -2.04 33.43
CA GLY A 456 14.65 -1.29 34.48
C GLY A 456 13.31 -0.70 34.03
N VAL A 457 12.74 -1.24 32.95
CA VAL A 457 11.48 -0.85 32.33
C VAL A 457 10.60 -2.10 32.30
N GLU A 458 9.32 -2.00 32.61
CA GLU A 458 8.42 -3.17 32.55
C GLU A 458 8.28 -3.66 31.10
N ILE A 459 8.66 -4.90 30.83
CA ILE A 459 8.48 -5.54 29.51
C ILE A 459 7.68 -6.83 29.68
N ARG A 460 6.52 -6.92 29.00
CA ARG A 460 5.69 -8.14 28.96
C ARG A 460 5.72 -8.76 27.56
N VAL A 461 6.15 -10.01 27.46
CA VAL A 461 6.48 -10.66 26.18
C VAL A 461 5.62 -11.90 25.91
N PHE A 462 4.92 -11.89 24.78
CA PHE A 462 3.93 -12.90 24.37
C PHE A 462 4.25 -13.47 22.97
N GLY A 463 3.95 -14.75 22.77
CA GLY A 463 4.19 -15.47 21.52
C GLY A 463 2.92 -15.69 20.67
N PRO A 464 2.98 -16.62 19.69
CA PRO A 464 1.87 -16.92 18.79
C PRO A 464 0.67 -17.61 19.46
N GLU A 465 0.85 -18.15 20.66
CA GLU A 465 -0.24 -18.66 21.51
C GLU A 465 -1.19 -17.58 21.99
N THR A 466 -0.72 -16.34 22.07
CA THR A 466 -1.51 -15.18 22.46
C THR A 466 -2.13 -14.54 21.22
N HIS A 467 -3.43 -14.25 21.27
CA HIS A 467 -4.13 -13.58 20.15
C HIS A 467 -3.45 -12.24 19.82
N ILE A 468 -3.40 -11.91 18.53
CA ILE A 468 -2.64 -10.76 18.01
C ILE A 468 -2.90 -9.45 18.77
N THR A 469 -4.15 -9.10 19.08
CA THR A 469 -4.51 -7.85 19.77
C THR A 469 -4.67 -7.99 21.28
N ALA A 470 -4.41 -9.16 21.87
CA ALA A 470 -4.67 -9.42 23.28
C ALA A 470 -3.80 -8.58 24.24
N ILE A 471 -2.67 -8.09 23.75
CA ILE A 471 -1.77 -7.22 24.52
C ILE A 471 -2.25 -5.77 24.59
N VAL A 472 -3.17 -5.35 23.71
CA VAL A 472 -3.72 -3.99 23.70
C VAL A 472 -4.48 -3.67 24.99
N PRO A 473 -5.51 -4.44 25.41
CA PRO A 473 -6.18 -4.16 26.68
C PRO A 473 -5.23 -4.20 27.87
N LEU A 474 -4.25 -5.12 27.88
CA LEU A 474 -3.24 -5.18 28.95
C LEU A 474 -2.42 -3.89 29.03
N ALA A 475 -1.95 -3.38 27.89
CA ALA A 475 -1.23 -2.11 27.81
C ALA A 475 -2.08 -0.92 28.27
N LEU A 476 -3.39 -0.98 28.04
CA LEU A 476 -4.33 0.05 28.46
C LEU A 476 -4.81 -0.11 29.92
N GLY A 477 -4.23 -1.04 30.70
CA GLY A 477 -4.62 -1.30 32.09
C GLY A 477 -5.99 -2.00 32.24
N LYS A 478 -6.49 -2.63 31.18
CA LYS A 478 -7.75 -3.36 31.13
C LYS A 478 -7.51 -4.88 31.15
N LYS A 479 -8.54 -5.65 31.51
CA LYS A 479 -8.48 -7.11 31.46
C LYS A 479 -8.53 -7.58 30.00
N SER A 480 -7.73 -8.59 29.68
CA SER A 480 -7.74 -9.26 28.38
C SER A 480 -8.49 -10.59 28.50
N ALA A 481 -9.47 -10.84 27.62
CA ALA A 481 -10.25 -12.07 27.67
C ALA A 481 -9.41 -13.34 27.37
N SER A 482 -8.31 -13.18 26.62
CA SER A 482 -7.45 -14.27 26.17
C SER A 482 -6.12 -14.39 26.93
N VAL A 483 -5.83 -13.45 27.83
CA VAL A 483 -4.64 -13.52 28.69
C VAL A 483 -5.09 -13.52 30.15
N VAL A 484 -5.01 -14.70 30.77
CA VAL A 484 -5.10 -14.83 32.22
C VAL A 484 -3.79 -14.27 32.79
N ASP A 485 -3.87 -13.18 33.54
CA ASP A 485 -2.67 -12.48 34.02
C ASP A 485 -1.85 -13.41 34.94
N PHE A 486 -0.66 -13.78 34.48
CA PHE A 486 0.23 -14.77 35.10
C PHE A 486 0.99 -14.27 36.35
N ARG A 487 0.59 -13.12 36.92
CA ARG A 487 1.30 -12.49 38.04
C ARG A 487 1.27 -13.27 39.37
N ASP A 488 0.59 -14.42 39.45
CA ASP A 488 0.56 -15.26 40.65
C ASP A 488 1.56 -16.43 40.71
N ASN A 489 2.34 -16.73 39.65
CA ASN A 489 3.24 -17.90 39.66
C ASN A 489 4.66 -17.64 39.12
N LEU A 490 5.27 -16.53 39.53
CA LEU A 490 6.69 -16.17 39.29
C LEU A 490 7.73 -17.13 39.96
N ARG A 491 7.42 -18.42 40.09
CA ARG A 491 8.37 -19.43 40.61
C ARG A 491 8.56 -20.70 39.76
N LYS A 492 7.79 -20.98 38.71
CA LYS A 492 7.95 -22.26 37.97
C LYS A 492 7.60 -22.20 36.48
N GLN A 493 8.28 -21.38 35.69
CA GLN A 493 8.22 -21.47 34.22
C GLN A 493 9.61 -21.39 33.58
N ILE A 494 10.42 -22.39 33.90
CA ILE A 494 11.44 -22.91 32.99
C ILE A 494 11.02 -24.36 32.73
N PRO A 495 10.61 -24.74 31.51
CA PRO A 495 10.70 -26.12 31.09
C PRO A 495 12.19 -26.41 30.90
N ASP A 496 12.78 -27.22 31.79
CA ASP A 496 14.14 -27.72 31.64
C ASP A 496 14.26 -28.43 30.29
N THR A 497 14.99 -27.82 29.35
CA THR A 497 15.47 -28.49 28.15
C THR A 497 16.96 -28.72 28.38
N PRO A 498 17.48 -29.96 28.40
CA PRO A 498 18.89 -30.20 28.70
C PRO A 498 19.79 -29.62 27.61
N ALA A 499 20.89 -29.00 28.03
CA ALA A 499 21.94 -28.53 27.14
C ALA A 499 22.61 -29.70 26.39
N PRO A 500 23.09 -29.49 25.15
CA PRO A 500 23.73 -30.53 24.36
C PRO A 500 25.17 -30.76 24.82
N GLY A 501 25.50 -31.99 25.23
CA GLY A 501 26.87 -32.47 25.37
C GLY A 501 27.20 -33.17 26.68
N THR A 502 26.82 -34.45 26.82
CA THR A 502 27.54 -35.45 27.64
C THR A 502 27.08 -36.86 27.21
N PRO A 503 27.93 -37.90 27.20
CA PRO A 503 27.62 -39.18 26.58
C PRO A 503 26.58 -39.98 27.37
N ILE A 504 25.73 -40.71 26.65
CA ILE A 504 24.75 -41.65 27.20
C ILE A 504 25.49 -42.95 27.53
N GLU A 505 25.54 -43.31 28.81
CA GLU A 505 25.76 -44.70 29.25
C GLU A 505 24.50 -45.22 29.97
N ASP A 506 24.10 -46.40 29.52
CA ASP A 506 23.12 -47.38 30.00
C ASP A 506 22.25 -47.10 31.24
N SER A 507 20.93 -47.28 31.05
CA SER A 507 20.17 -48.25 31.86
C SER A 507 18.75 -48.46 31.30
N LEU A 508 18.62 -49.53 30.50
CA LEU A 508 17.37 -50.25 30.33
C LEU A 508 17.04 -50.99 31.63
N SER A 509 15.95 -50.64 32.31
CA SER A 509 15.09 -51.59 33.04
C SER A 509 13.96 -50.86 33.80
N GLY A 510 12.73 -51.35 33.66
CA GLY A 510 11.64 -51.00 34.59
C GLY A 510 10.33 -50.51 33.98
N PHE A 511 9.83 -51.12 32.91
CA PHE A 511 8.39 -51.03 32.61
C PHE A 511 7.63 -51.98 33.54
N GLN A 512 6.86 -51.43 34.49
CA GLN A 512 5.78 -52.13 35.16
C GLN A 512 4.48 -51.35 35.00
N THR A 513 3.54 -51.97 34.30
CA THR A 513 2.13 -51.57 34.16
C THR A 513 1.35 -51.89 35.43
N PRO A 514 0.45 -51.00 35.92
CA PRO A 514 -0.62 -51.40 36.81
C PRO A 514 -1.91 -51.67 36.01
N LEU A 515 -2.45 -52.87 36.20
CA LEU A 515 -3.75 -53.31 35.72
C LEU A 515 -4.92 -52.74 36.54
N SER A 516 -6.04 -52.54 35.83
CA SER A 516 -7.45 -52.66 36.24
C SER A 516 -7.98 -51.81 37.40
N GLY A 517 -8.75 -50.78 37.04
CA GLY A 517 -9.83 -50.21 37.85
C GLY A 517 -11.01 -49.87 36.93
N SER A 518 -12.08 -50.65 37.00
CA SER A 518 -13.28 -50.52 36.18
C SER A 518 -14.13 -49.32 36.62
N ALA A 519 -14.30 -48.33 35.74
CA ALA A 519 -15.40 -47.37 35.82
C ALA A 519 -15.93 -47.11 34.40
N LYS A 520 -17.19 -47.47 34.17
CA LYS A 520 -17.93 -47.21 32.93
C LYS A 520 -18.15 -45.71 32.77
N ILE A 521 -17.58 -45.12 31.72
CA ILE A 521 -17.99 -43.84 31.18
C ILE A 521 -18.41 -44.09 29.73
N ASP A 522 -19.70 -43.88 29.45
CA ASP A 522 -20.25 -43.91 28.09
C ASP A 522 -19.67 -42.75 27.28
N SER A 523 -18.61 -43.00 26.51
CA SER A 523 -18.11 -42.08 25.49
C SER A 523 -18.40 -42.66 24.12
N LYS A 524 -19.52 -42.26 23.51
CA LYS A 524 -19.65 -42.30 22.04
C LYS A 524 -18.78 -41.18 21.43
N ALA A 525 -17.47 -41.34 21.51
CA ALA A 525 -16.54 -40.64 20.64
C ALA A 525 -16.47 -41.43 19.32
N PRO A 526 -16.79 -40.85 18.16
CA PRO A 526 -16.58 -41.55 16.90
C PRO A 526 -15.09 -41.79 16.69
N SER A 527 -14.75 -43.04 16.35
CA SER A 527 -13.39 -43.47 16.01
C SER A 527 -12.75 -42.53 14.99
N MET A 528 -11.56 -42.00 15.33
CA MET A 528 -10.69 -41.16 14.50
C MET A 528 -10.17 -41.87 13.23
N THR A 529 -10.55 -43.12 12.99
CA THR A 529 -10.09 -43.92 11.85
C THR A 529 -10.97 -43.72 10.59
N LYS A 530 -12.07 -42.96 10.68
CA LYS A 530 -13.02 -42.75 9.56
C LYS A 530 -13.05 -41.34 8.95
N LEU A 531 -12.21 -40.40 9.39
CA LEU A 531 -12.21 -38.99 8.93
C LEU A 531 -11.11 -38.62 7.93
N VAL A 532 -10.30 -39.57 7.46
CA VAL A 532 -9.51 -39.33 6.24
C VAL A 532 -10.40 -39.72 5.07
N GLN A 533 -11.31 -38.82 4.69
CA GLN A 533 -11.82 -38.90 3.33
C GLN A 533 -10.62 -38.67 2.40
N PRO A 534 -10.42 -39.49 1.36
CA PRO A 534 -9.48 -39.12 0.31
C PRO A 534 -9.89 -37.73 -0.16
N VAL A 535 -8.93 -36.79 -0.23
CA VAL A 535 -9.12 -35.58 -1.02
C VAL A 535 -9.64 -36.07 -2.36
N VAL A 536 -10.89 -35.74 -2.71
CA VAL A 536 -11.39 -36.02 -4.05
C VAL A 536 -10.41 -35.30 -4.95
N GLU A 537 -9.56 -36.05 -5.65
CA GLU A 537 -8.62 -35.47 -6.60
C GLU A 537 -9.48 -34.63 -7.54
N ALA A 538 -9.25 -33.31 -7.51
CA ALA A 538 -9.92 -32.42 -8.44
C ALA A 538 -9.68 -32.98 -9.84
N SER A 539 -10.74 -33.13 -10.62
CA SER A 539 -10.59 -33.64 -11.98
C SER A 539 -9.55 -32.78 -12.71
N PRO A 540 -8.57 -33.38 -13.41
CA PRO A 540 -7.56 -32.61 -14.15
C PRO A 540 -8.25 -31.56 -15.03
N GLY A 541 -7.96 -30.27 -14.79
CA GLY A 541 -8.58 -29.17 -15.54
C GLY A 541 -9.72 -28.40 -14.85
N SER A 542 -9.96 -28.62 -13.55
CA SER A 542 -10.93 -27.81 -12.79
C SER A 542 -10.42 -26.38 -12.56
N TRP A 543 -10.97 -25.39 -13.27
CA TRP A 543 -10.55 -23.97 -13.22
C TRP A 543 -10.50 -23.38 -11.81
N TYR A 544 -11.33 -23.87 -10.89
CA TYR A 544 -11.45 -23.37 -9.53
C TYR A 544 -10.35 -23.86 -8.57
N ALA A 545 -9.64 -24.93 -8.93
CA ALA A 545 -8.58 -25.55 -8.14
C ALA A 545 -7.21 -25.39 -8.85
N PRO A 546 -6.62 -24.18 -8.84
CA PRO A 546 -5.38 -23.89 -9.59
C PRO A 546 -4.14 -24.62 -9.04
N PHE A 547 -4.25 -25.19 -7.83
CA PHE A 547 -3.18 -25.91 -7.16
C PHE A 547 -3.64 -27.28 -6.69
N ASP A 548 -2.78 -28.27 -6.87
CA ASP A 548 -2.94 -29.68 -6.49
C ASP A 548 -1.59 -30.29 -6.09
N SER A 549 -1.59 -31.58 -5.72
CA SER A 549 -0.38 -32.32 -5.33
C SER A 549 0.61 -32.54 -6.48
N ASN A 550 0.20 -32.31 -7.74
CA ASN A 550 1.01 -32.51 -8.94
C ASN A 550 1.59 -31.21 -9.50
N THR A 551 1.11 -30.06 -9.02
CA THR A 551 1.46 -28.71 -9.45
C THR A 551 2.97 -28.50 -9.45
N ARG A 552 3.50 -28.07 -10.59
CA ARG A 552 4.91 -27.71 -10.76
C ARG A 552 5.04 -26.23 -11.07
N SER A 553 6.06 -25.61 -10.48
CA SER A 553 6.32 -24.19 -10.61
C SER A 553 7.73 -23.87 -11.09
N ILE A 554 7.86 -22.78 -11.84
CA ILE A 554 9.13 -22.05 -11.94
C ILE A 554 9.21 -20.96 -10.87
N VAL A 555 10.42 -20.70 -10.38
CA VAL A 555 10.71 -19.54 -9.54
C VAL A 555 11.59 -18.58 -10.32
N PHE A 556 11.09 -17.38 -10.59
CA PHE A 556 11.85 -16.33 -11.28
C PHE A 556 12.53 -15.44 -10.25
N GLY A 557 13.85 -15.36 -10.30
CA GLY A 557 14.70 -14.71 -9.31
C GLY A 557 15.48 -15.70 -8.44
N MET A 558 16.72 -15.35 -8.08
CA MET A 558 17.59 -16.19 -7.25
C MET A 558 17.13 -16.18 -5.78
N GLN A 559 16.19 -17.07 -5.44
CA GLN A 559 15.53 -17.11 -4.13
C GLN A 559 15.70 -18.46 -3.40
N PRO A 560 16.93 -18.85 -3.05
CA PRO A 560 17.20 -20.18 -2.49
C PRO A 560 16.46 -20.45 -1.18
N ARG A 561 16.27 -19.45 -0.32
CA ARG A 561 15.53 -19.62 0.94
C ARG A 561 14.03 -19.89 0.71
N ALA A 562 13.42 -19.20 -0.24
CA ALA A 562 12.00 -19.42 -0.57
C ALA A 562 11.81 -20.79 -1.23
N VAL A 563 12.68 -21.15 -2.18
CA VAL A 563 12.68 -22.46 -2.85
C VAL A 563 12.88 -23.59 -1.85
N GLN A 564 13.86 -23.49 -0.95
CA GLN A 564 14.06 -24.49 0.10
C GLN A 564 12.81 -24.62 0.98
N GLY A 565 12.21 -23.52 1.41
CA GLY A 565 10.99 -23.56 2.20
C GLY A 565 9.79 -24.19 1.46
N MET A 566 9.71 -24.05 0.12
CA MET A 566 8.72 -24.77 -0.70
C MET A 566 8.99 -26.28 -0.72
N LEU A 567 10.25 -26.68 -0.93
CA LEU A 567 10.66 -28.09 -0.91
C LEU A 567 10.44 -28.74 0.47
N ASP A 568 10.75 -28.03 1.55
CA ASP A 568 10.52 -28.50 2.92
C ASP A 568 9.01 -28.75 3.14
N PHE A 569 8.17 -27.82 2.68
CA PHE A 569 6.72 -27.94 2.73
C PHE A 569 6.20 -29.13 1.92
N ASP A 570 6.71 -29.30 0.69
CA ASP A 570 6.35 -30.41 -0.17
C ASP A 570 6.70 -31.75 0.47
N PHE A 571 7.86 -31.83 1.13
CA PHE A 571 8.33 -33.02 1.83
C PHE A 571 7.43 -33.37 3.03
N ILE A 572 7.10 -32.41 3.90
CA ILE A 572 6.20 -32.67 5.04
C ILE A 572 4.77 -32.99 4.59
N CYS A 573 4.33 -32.45 3.45
CA CYS A 573 3.06 -32.80 2.80
C CYS A 573 3.09 -34.19 2.12
N LYS A 574 4.22 -34.90 2.15
CA LYS A 574 4.42 -36.21 1.50
C LYS A 574 4.15 -36.18 -0.01
N ARG A 575 4.49 -35.08 -0.68
CA ARG A 575 4.41 -35.02 -2.15
C ARG A 575 5.40 -36.02 -2.75
N SER A 576 5.04 -36.57 -3.91
CA SER A 576 5.89 -37.52 -4.64
C SER A 576 7.10 -36.86 -5.31
N ARG A 577 7.05 -35.54 -5.56
CA ARG A 577 8.10 -34.75 -6.19
C ARG A 577 8.09 -33.29 -5.73
N PRO A 578 9.22 -32.57 -5.83
CA PRO A 578 9.28 -31.14 -5.55
C PRO A 578 8.32 -30.32 -6.41
N SER A 579 7.69 -29.32 -5.80
CA SER A 579 6.87 -28.34 -6.50
C SER A 579 7.69 -27.47 -7.44
N VAL A 580 8.91 -27.09 -7.05
CA VAL A 580 9.80 -26.29 -7.90
C VAL A 580 10.47 -27.18 -8.93
N ALA A 581 10.26 -26.87 -10.21
CA ALA A 581 10.91 -27.56 -11.32
C ALA A 581 12.29 -26.98 -11.63
N CYS A 582 12.37 -25.65 -11.69
CA CYS A 582 13.60 -24.93 -11.97
C CYS A 582 13.51 -23.47 -11.51
N ILE A 583 14.67 -22.80 -11.50
CA ILE A 583 14.81 -21.39 -11.21
C ILE A 583 15.19 -20.66 -12.51
N VAL A 584 14.63 -19.48 -12.74
CA VAL A 584 15.03 -18.60 -13.83
C VAL A 584 15.75 -17.38 -13.25
N TYR A 585 17.00 -17.15 -13.65
CA TYR A 585 17.80 -16.02 -13.20
C TYR A 585 18.67 -15.48 -14.34
N PRO A 586 18.20 -14.43 -15.05
CA PRO A 586 18.87 -13.92 -16.26
C PRO A 586 20.27 -13.35 -16.06
N PHE A 587 20.64 -13.02 -14.81
CA PHE A 587 21.92 -12.39 -14.47
C PHE A 587 23.04 -13.40 -14.20
N SER A 588 22.82 -14.69 -14.48
CA SER A 588 23.83 -15.75 -14.38
C SER A 588 23.73 -16.72 -15.55
N GLY A 589 24.81 -17.44 -15.86
CA GLY A 589 24.76 -18.57 -16.80
C GLY A 589 23.99 -19.78 -16.23
N ASN A 590 23.68 -20.75 -17.09
CA ASN A 590 23.01 -21.98 -16.69
C ASN A 590 23.88 -22.76 -15.70
N HIS A 591 23.30 -23.17 -14.57
CA HIS A 591 23.97 -23.94 -13.53
C HIS A 591 22.96 -24.77 -12.75
N VAL A 592 23.44 -25.52 -11.75
CA VAL A 592 22.60 -26.23 -10.80
C VAL A 592 22.78 -25.65 -9.42
N GLN A 593 21.68 -25.54 -8.68
CA GLN A 593 21.67 -25.08 -7.30
C GLN A 593 21.31 -26.25 -6.38
N LYS A 594 22.08 -26.40 -5.30
CA LYS A 594 21.86 -27.43 -4.29
C LYS A 594 20.72 -27.04 -3.34
N PHE A 595 19.85 -27.99 -3.08
CA PHE A 595 18.74 -27.94 -2.13
C PHE A 595 18.65 -29.26 -1.35
N TYR A 596 17.75 -29.31 -0.37
CA TYR A 596 17.43 -30.53 0.37
C TYR A 596 16.00 -30.98 0.11
N TRP A 597 15.82 -32.29 -0.05
CA TRP A 597 14.54 -32.98 -0.06
C TRP A 597 14.49 -33.93 1.14
N GLY A 598 13.90 -33.45 2.23
CA GLY A 598 14.09 -34.08 3.54
C GLY A 598 15.56 -33.98 3.95
N THR A 599 16.22 -35.11 4.16
CA THR A 599 17.65 -35.17 4.52
C THR A 599 18.56 -35.41 3.31
N GLN A 600 18.01 -35.63 2.11
CA GLN A 600 18.79 -35.92 0.91
C GLN A 600 19.09 -34.63 0.14
N GLU A 601 20.32 -34.51 -0.37
CA GLU A 601 20.65 -33.43 -1.30
C GLU A 601 19.93 -33.65 -2.64
N THR A 602 19.38 -32.57 -3.19
CA THR A 602 18.78 -32.53 -4.53
C THR A 602 19.30 -31.32 -5.29
N LEU A 603 19.31 -31.42 -6.62
CA LEU A 603 19.80 -30.36 -7.50
C LEU A 603 18.64 -29.83 -8.34
N LEU A 604 18.42 -28.52 -8.31
CA LEU A 604 17.48 -27.85 -9.20
C LEU A 604 18.25 -27.08 -10.28
N PRO A 605 17.86 -27.20 -11.56
CA PRO A 605 18.50 -26.42 -12.61
C PRO A 605 18.11 -24.94 -12.50
N VAL A 606 19.09 -24.08 -12.77
CA VAL A 606 18.94 -22.64 -12.91
C VAL A 606 19.20 -22.27 -14.35
N PHE A 607 18.23 -21.63 -14.99
CA PHE A 607 18.31 -21.19 -16.38
C PHE A 607 18.45 -19.67 -16.46
N SER A 608 19.25 -19.19 -17.40
CA SER A 608 19.34 -17.76 -17.73
C SER A 608 18.14 -17.27 -18.54
N SER A 609 17.43 -18.18 -19.21
CA SER A 609 16.30 -17.89 -20.09
C SER A 609 15.02 -18.58 -19.64
N LEU A 610 13.91 -17.83 -19.63
CA LEU A 610 12.59 -18.38 -19.36
C LEU A 610 12.15 -19.38 -20.45
N SER A 611 12.47 -19.11 -21.71
CA SER A 611 12.12 -20.01 -22.83
C SER A 611 12.80 -21.37 -22.71
N GLU A 612 14.06 -21.40 -22.27
CA GLU A 612 14.78 -22.65 -22.04
C GLU A 612 14.20 -23.41 -20.85
N ALA A 613 13.90 -22.70 -19.75
CA ALA A 613 13.28 -23.28 -18.57
C ALA A 613 11.95 -23.97 -18.88
N ILE A 614 11.05 -23.30 -19.62
CA ILE A 614 9.76 -23.86 -20.02
C ILE A 614 9.93 -25.06 -20.96
N LYS A 615 10.84 -24.97 -21.94
CA LYS A 615 11.13 -26.09 -22.85
C LYS A 615 11.64 -27.34 -22.10
N ARG A 616 12.42 -27.16 -21.04
CA ARG A 616 12.97 -28.25 -20.21
C ARG A 616 12.01 -28.73 -19.13
N SER A 617 10.98 -27.97 -18.82
CA SER A 617 9.99 -28.27 -17.79
C SER A 617 8.56 -28.03 -18.30
N PRO A 618 8.10 -28.81 -19.29
CA PRO A 618 6.79 -28.61 -19.92
C PRO A 618 5.61 -28.88 -18.99
N ASP A 619 5.83 -29.55 -17.86
CA ASP A 619 4.82 -29.85 -16.84
C ASP A 619 4.59 -28.70 -15.83
N VAL A 620 5.31 -27.57 -15.98
CA VAL A 620 5.09 -26.37 -15.16
C VAL A 620 3.76 -25.71 -15.53
N SER A 621 2.97 -25.41 -14.51
CA SER A 621 1.71 -24.67 -14.63
C SER A 621 1.68 -23.36 -13.82
N VAL A 622 2.66 -23.15 -12.94
CA VAL A 622 2.71 -21.98 -12.05
C VAL A 622 4.04 -21.24 -12.21
N ALA A 623 4.01 -19.91 -12.19
CA ALA A 623 5.21 -19.10 -12.05
C ALA A 623 5.16 -18.27 -10.76
N VAL A 624 6.22 -18.36 -9.94
CA VAL A 624 6.39 -17.50 -8.77
C VAL A 624 7.43 -16.44 -9.12
N ASN A 625 6.97 -15.20 -9.34
CA ASN A 625 7.78 -14.11 -9.86
C ASN A 625 8.30 -13.21 -8.74
N PHE A 626 9.59 -13.35 -8.41
CA PHE A 626 10.34 -12.48 -7.49
C PHE A 626 11.18 -11.41 -8.22
N ALA A 627 10.85 -11.09 -9.47
CA ALA A 627 11.40 -9.91 -10.14
C ALA A 627 11.17 -8.65 -9.29
N SER A 628 12.04 -7.65 -9.41
CA SER A 628 11.84 -6.37 -8.72
C SER A 628 10.70 -5.57 -9.35
N CYS A 629 10.18 -4.56 -8.66
CA CYS A 629 9.15 -3.66 -9.22
C CYS A 629 9.54 -3.02 -10.58
N ARG A 630 10.84 -2.96 -10.89
CA ARG A 630 11.38 -2.42 -12.14
C ARG A 630 11.37 -3.38 -13.32
N SER A 631 11.29 -4.69 -13.08
CA SER A 631 11.36 -5.71 -14.14
C SER A 631 10.17 -6.68 -14.12
N VAL A 632 9.28 -6.53 -13.15
CA VAL A 632 8.11 -7.41 -12.97
C VAL A 632 7.12 -7.30 -14.12
N TYR A 633 6.98 -6.13 -14.74
CA TYR A 633 6.06 -5.93 -15.85
C TYR A 633 6.49 -6.77 -17.06
N GLU A 634 7.73 -6.59 -17.53
CA GLU A 634 8.25 -7.29 -18.72
C GLU A 634 8.31 -8.80 -18.49
N THR A 635 8.80 -9.21 -17.31
CA THR A 635 8.94 -10.64 -16.98
C THR A 635 7.60 -11.35 -16.87
N THR A 636 6.58 -10.68 -16.31
CA THR A 636 5.22 -11.27 -16.23
C THR A 636 4.57 -11.32 -17.60
N MET A 637 4.71 -10.28 -18.43
CA MET A 637 4.22 -10.30 -19.81
C MET A 637 4.86 -11.44 -20.61
N GLU A 638 6.17 -11.67 -20.45
CA GLU A 638 6.87 -12.81 -21.07
C GLU A 638 6.29 -14.15 -20.58
N MET A 639 6.11 -14.32 -19.26
CA MET A 639 5.50 -15.54 -18.70
C MET A 639 4.10 -15.81 -19.27
N MET A 640 3.29 -14.78 -19.48
CA MET A 640 1.94 -14.93 -20.03
C MET A 640 1.95 -15.45 -21.48
N THR A 641 3.07 -15.35 -22.22
CA THR A 641 3.18 -15.90 -23.59
C THR A 641 3.16 -17.42 -23.67
N TYR A 642 3.37 -18.12 -22.54
CA TYR A 642 3.45 -19.58 -22.49
C TYR A 642 2.13 -20.20 -22.03
N ASP A 643 1.45 -20.93 -22.92
CA ASP A 643 0.11 -21.50 -22.69
C ASP A 643 0.02 -22.49 -21.52
N ASN A 644 1.14 -23.14 -21.16
CA ASN A 644 1.17 -24.08 -20.03
C ASN A 644 1.07 -23.36 -18.68
N ILE A 645 1.46 -22.08 -18.58
CA ILE A 645 1.36 -21.30 -17.34
C ILE A 645 -0.11 -20.89 -17.15
N LYS A 646 -0.70 -21.33 -16.03
CA LYS A 646 -2.10 -21.06 -15.65
C LYS A 646 -2.23 -20.11 -14.47
N CYS A 647 -1.18 -19.99 -13.66
CA CYS A 647 -1.15 -19.06 -12.54
C CYS A 647 0.21 -18.37 -12.45
N ILE A 648 0.20 -17.07 -12.22
CA ILE A 648 1.40 -16.29 -11.91
C ILE A 648 1.20 -15.58 -10.58
N ALA A 649 2.15 -15.76 -9.66
CA ALA A 649 2.20 -15.04 -8.40
C ALA A 649 3.25 -13.93 -8.49
N ILE A 650 2.83 -12.68 -8.37
CA ILE A 650 3.71 -11.51 -8.40
C ILE A 650 4.04 -11.09 -6.96
N ILE A 651 5.29 -11.28 -6.55
CA ILE A 651 5.70 -11.00 -5.16
C ILE A 651 6.04 -9.51 -4.94
N ALA A 652 6.57 -8.83 -5.96
CA ALA A 652 7.02 -7.45 -5.84
C ALA A 652 5.92 -6.49 -5.37
N GLU A 653 6.27 -5.65 -4.39
CA GLU A 653 5.52 -4.45 -4.02
C GLU A 653 6.02 -3.24 -4.80
N GLY A 654 5.16 -2.23 -4.97
CA GLY A 654 5.52 -0.97 -5.62
C GLY A 654 5.49 -1.08 -7.15
N VAL A 655 4.59 -1.92 -7.68
CA VAL A 655 4.32 -1.99 -9.11
C VAL A 655 3.43 -0.81 -9.50
N PRO A 656 3.76 -0.04 -10.54
CA PRO A 656 2.90 1.05 -11.01
C PRO A 656 1.47 0.60 -11.29
N GLU A 657 0.49 1.37 -10.82
CA GLU A 657 -0.95 1.09 -10.93
C GLU A 657 -1.34 0.86 -12.40
N ARG A 658 -0.77 1.64 -13.31
CA ARG A 658 -0.96 1.46 -14.77
C ARG A 658 -0.42 0.11 -15.25
N ARG A 659 0.77 -0.30 -14.82
CA ARG A 659 1.37 -1.61 -15.17
C ARG A 659 0.55 -2.77 -14.59
N ALA A 660 0.12 -2.67 -13.34
CA ALA A 660 -0.73 -3.68 -12.70
C ALA A 660 -2.04 -3.89 -13.48
N ARG A 661 -2.69 -2.81 -13.93
CA ARG A 661 -3.90 -2.90 -14.79
C ARG A 661 -3.62 -3.54 -16.14
N GLN A 662 -2.48 -3.22 -16.77
CA GLN A 662 -2.07 -3.84 -18.04
C GLN A 662 -1.86 -5.36 -17.89
N LEU A 663 -1.18 -5.77 -16.83
CA LEU A 663 -0.99 -7.19 -16.50
C LEU A 663 -2.33 -7.90 -16.26
N LEU A 664 -3.24 -7.28 -15.50
CA LEU A 664 -4.58 -7.80 -15.25
C LEU A 664 -5.37 -7.96 -16.57
N CYS A 665 -5.35 -6.94 -17.43
CA CYS A 665 -6.04 -6.98 -18.72
C CYS A 665 -5.55 -8.15 -19.59
N GLU A 666 -4.23 -8.35 -19.65
CA GLU A 666 -3.63 -9.45 -20.41
C GLU A 666 -3.90 -10.82 -19.78
N ALA A 667 -3.84 -10.92 -18.45
CA ALA A 667 -4.17 -12.15 -17.72
C ALA A 667 -5.63 -12.59 -17.98
N ASN A 668 -6.57 -11.64 -17.96
CA ASN A 668 -7.99 -11.90 -18.24
C ASN A 668 -8.20 -12.41 -19.68
N LYS A 669 -7.53 -11.81 -20.68
CA LYS A 669 -7.60 -12.27 -22.07
C LYS A 669 -7.11 -13.72 -22.23
N ARG A 670 -6.15 -14.13 -21.42
CA ARG A 670 -5.55 -15.47 -21.44
C ARG A 670 -6.17 -16.46 -20.46
N ASN A 671 -7.20 -16.02 -19.71
CA ASN A 671 -7.82 -16.81 -18.65
C ASN A 671 -6.77 -17.36 -17.63
N LEU A 672 -5.84 -16.49 -17.24
CA LEU A 672 -4.74 -16.80 -16.32
C LEU A 672 -5.02 -16.21 -14.94
N LEU A 673 -4.79 -16.99 -13.89
CA LEU A 673 -4.93 -16.50 -12.51
C LEU A 673 -3.70 -15.68 -12.11
N LEU A 674 -3.90 -14.40 -11.79
CA LEU A 674 -2.85 -13.52 -11.31
C LEU A 674 -3.01 -13.25 -9.80
N ILE A 675 -2.06 -13.68 -8.98
CA ILE A 675 -2.06 -13.44 -7.53
C ILE A 675 -1.01 -12.38 -7.21
N GLY A 676 -1.40 -11.28 -6.55
CA GLY A 676 -0.56 -10.09 -6.39
C GLY A 676 -0.85 -9.01 -7.44
N PRO A 677 -0.04 -7.93 -7.57
CA PRO A 677 1.25 -7.74 -6.90
C PRO A 677 1.18 -7.44 -5.40
N ALA A 678 2.32 -7.16 -4.78
CA ALA A 678 2.46 -6.84 -3.36
C ALA A 678 1.86 -7.92 -2.44
N THR A 679 2.20 -9.18 -2.71
CA THR A 679 1.71 -10.33 -1.94
C THR A 679 2.83 -11.29 -1.55
N VAL A 680 2.59 -12.06 -0.49
CA VAL A 680 3.39 -13.26 -0.18
C VAL A 680 2.96 -14.45 -1.04
N GLY A 681 1.75 -14.41 -1.61
CA GLY A 681 1.15 -15.46 -2.42
C GLY A 681 -0.04 -16.14 -1.74
N GLY A 682 0.11 -17.42 -1.44
CA GLY A 682 -0.96 -18.29 -0.94
C GLY A 682 -0.45 -19.69 -0.60
N ILE A 683 -1.30 -20.46 0.07
CA ILE A 683 -1.01 -21.81 0.52
C ILE A 683 -2.23 -22.70 0.37
N LYS A 684 -2.02 -23.91 -0.16
CA LYS A 684 -2.98 -24.99 -0.19
C LYS A 684 -2.37 -26.19 0.54
N PRO A 685 -2.69 -26.37 1.84
CA PRO A 685 -2.16 -27.45 2.66
C PRO A 685 -2.23 -28.83 2.01
N GLY A 686 -1.15 -29.60 2.09
CA GLY A 686 -1.02 -30.90 1.42
C GLY A 686 -0.75 -30.84 -0.09
N CYS A 687 -0.87 -29.66 -0.72
CA CYS A 687 -0.72 -29.49 -2.17
C CYS A 687 0.46 -28.60 -2.53
N PHE A 688 0.37 -27.29 -2.31
CA PHE A 688 1.35 -26.34 -2.82
C PHE A 688 1.37 -25.06 -1.99
N LYS A 689 2.54 -24.42 -1.86
CA LYS A 689 2.63 -23.07 -1.30
C LYS A 689 3.47 -22.17 -2.19
N ILE A 690 3.09 -20.90 -2.25
CA ILE A 690 3.78 -19.90 -3.06
C ILE A 690 4.89 -19.26 -2.22
N GLY A 691 6.13 -19.46 -2.65
CA GLY A 691 7.30 -18.78 -2.09
C GLY A 691 7.40 -18.89 -0.57
N ASN A 692 7.42 -17.74 0.10
CA ASN A 692 7.60 -17.66 1.55
C ASN A 692 6.32 -17.84 2.38
N THR A 693 5.16 -18.07 1.75
CA THR A 693 3.89 -18.21 2.47
C THR A 693 3.97 -19.29 3.55
N GLY A 694 3.37 -19.05 4.72
CA GLY A 694 3.38 -19.97 5.85
C GLY A 694 4.69 -20.01 6.64
N GLY A 695 5.73 -19.31 6.19
CA GLY A 695 7.01 -19.19 6.87
C GLY A 695 7.81 -20.48 7.00
N MET A 696 8.49 -20.62 8.13
CA MET A 696 9.38 -21.76 8.43
C MET A 696 8.59 -23.00 8.87
N MET A 697 9.27 -24.15 8.89
CA MET A 697 8.67 -25.45 9.18
C MET A 697 7.98 -25.52 10.56
N ASP A 698 8.48 -24.78 11.54
CA ASP A 698 7.87 -24.68 12.87
C ASP A 698 6.44 -24.09 12.80
N ASN A 699 6.23 -23.06 11.97
CA ASN A 699 4.91 -22.49 11.73
C ASN A 699 4.02 -23.41 10.88
N ILE A 700 4.57 -24.05 9.84
CA ILE A 700 3.84 -25.05 9.04
C ILE A 700 3.30 -26.18 9.93
N ALA A 701 4.13 -26.69 10.85
CA ALA A 701 3.73 -27.73 11.79
C ALA A 701 2.71 -27.24 12.83
N SER A 702 2.99 -26.12 13.49
CA SER A 702 2.12 -25.58 14.56
C SER A 702 0.74 -25.12 14.05
N SER A 703 0.68 -24.61 12.81
CA SER A 703 -0.58 -24.23 12.15
C SER A 703 -1.19 -25.37 11.34
N LYS A 704 -0.66 -26.60 11.44
CA LYS A 704 -1.18 -27.81 10.75
C LYS A 704 -1.34 -27.65 9.23
N LEU A 705 -0.44 -26.90 8.60
CA LEU A 705 -0.53 -26.56 7.17
C LEU A 705 -0.06 -27.68 6.24
N TYR A 706 0.27 -28.86 6.76
CA TYR A 706 0.75 -30.01 5.98
C TYR A 706 -0.36 -31.00 5.56
N PHE A 707 -1.60 -30.80 6.01
CA PHE A 707 -2.77 -31.53 5.54
C PHE A 707 -3.96 -30.57 5.37
N PRO A 708 -4.90 -30.86 4.44
CA PRO A 708 -6.04 -29.98 4.20
C PRO A 708 -7.08 -30.08 5.32
N GLY A 709 -7.60 -28.93 5.75
CA GLY A 709 -8.87 -28.83 6.49
C GLY A 709 -10.03 -28.49 5.56
N SER A 710 -11.05 -27.79 6.07
CA SER A 710 -12.27 -27.46 5.31
C SER A 710 -12.50 -25.95 5.12
N VAL A 711 -11.63 -25.09 5.65
CA VAL A 711 -11.81 -23.64 5.67
C VAL A 711 -10.93 -22.96 4.62
N ALA A 712 -11.54 -22.24 3.67
CA ALA A 712 -10.80 -21.42 2.73
C ALA A 712 -10.84 -19.94 3.13
N TYR A 713 -9.76 -19.20 2.87
CA TYR A 713 -9.73 -17.76 3.18
C TYR A 713 -9.11 -16.93 2.06
N VAL A 714 -9.54 -15.66 2.00
CA VAL A 714 -8.93 -14.64 1.16
C VAL A 714 -8.71 -13.35 1.95
N SER A 715 -7.55 -12.72 1.78
CA SER A 715 -7.16 -11.48 2.45
C SER A 715 -6.31 -10.57 1.56
N LYS A 716 -6.25 -9.26 1.82
CA LYS A 716 -5.23 -8.40 1.19
C LYS A 716 -3.84 -8.64 1.76
N SER A 717 -3.72 -8.62 3.10
CA SER A 717 -2.42 -8.67 3.80
C SER A 717 -1.81 -10.08 3.85
N GLY A 718 -0.57 -10.22 3.38
CA GLY A 718 0.21 -11.45 3.58
C GLY A 718 0.57 -11.72 5.05
N GLY A 719 0.78 -10.69 5.88
CA GLY A 719 1.04 -10.88 7.31
C GLY A 719 -0.18 -11.41 8.06
N MET A 720 -1.35 -10.86 7.75
CA MET A 720 -2.60 -11.33 8.36
C MET A 720 -3.06 -12.67 7.82
N SER A 721 -2.71 -13.05 6.58
CA SER A 721 -3.01 -14.40 6.06
C SER A 721 -2.36 -15.49 6.92
N ASN A 722 -1.15 -15.25 7.43
CA ASN A 722 -0.50 -16.21 8.33
C ASN A 722 -1.05 -16.16 9.76
N GLU A 723 -1.60 -15.03 10.18
CA GLU A 723 -2.40 -14.97 11.41
C GLU A 723 -3.71 -15.76 11.26
N LEU A 724 -4.36 -15.70 10.08
CA LEU A 724 -5.53 -16.53 9.76
C LEU A 724 -5.17 -18.03 9.79
N ASN A 725 -4.02 -18.44 9.24
CA ASN A 725 -3.54 -19.83 9.38
C ASN A 725 -3.52 -20.30 10.85
N ASN A 726 -2.98 -19.47 11.75
CA ASN A 726 -2.92 -19.79 13.18
C ASN A 726 -4.30 -19.77 13.84
N ILE A 727 -5.16 -18.80 13.55
CA ILE A 727 -6.51 -18.72 14.13
C ILE A 727 -7.36 -19.91 13.67
N ILE A 728 -7.39 -20.18 12.37
CA ILE A 728 -8.19 -21.25 11.77
C ILE A 728 -7.74 -22.61 12.28
N SER A 729 -6.44 -22.89 12.33
CA SER A 729 -5.92 -24.19 12.81
C SER A 729 -6.18 -24.51 14.28
N ARG A 730 -6.44 -23.46 15.10
CA ARG A 730 -6.80 -23.57 16.52
C ARG A 730 -8.31 -23.72 16.75
N THR A 731 -9.13 -23.28 15.80
CA THR A 731 -10.59 -23.16 15.99
C THR A 731 -11.40 -24.08 15.08
N THR A 732 -10.76 -24.71 14.09
CA THR A 732 -11.39 -25.56 13.08
C THR A 732 -10.52 -26.79 12.79
N ASP A 733 -10.89 -27.58 11.78
CA ASP A 733 -10.11 -28.72 11.29
C ASP A 733 -8.86 -28.30 10.49
N GLY A 734 -8.80 -27.06 10.01
CA GLY A 734 -7.62 -26.48 9.38
C GLY A 734 -7.94 -25.68 8.11
N VAL A 735 -6.88 -25.12 7.53
CA VAL A 735 -6.99 -24.40 6.25
C VAL A 735 -7.07 -25.40 5.10
N TYR A 736 -8.01 -25.19 4.18
CA TYR A 736 -8.09 -25.89 2.90
C TYR A 736 -7.29 -25.16 1.81
N GLU A 737 -7.54 -23.85 1.64
CA GLU A 737 -6.79 -22.99 0.73
C GLU A 737 -6.84 -21.54 1.23
N GLY A 738 -5.68 -20.89 1.25
CA GLY A 738 -5.54 -19.51 1.71
C GLY A 738 -4.82 -18.65 0.68
N VAL A 739 -5.42 -17.53 0.27
CA VAL A 739 -4.80 -16.59 -0.68
C VAL A 739 -4.70 -15.19 -0.09
N ALA A 740 -3.52 -14.58 -0.23
CA ALA A 740 -3.34 -13.15 -0.07
C ALA A 740 -3.35 -12.48 -1.46
N ILE A 741 -4.37 -11.67 -1.78
CA ILE A 741 -4.48 -11.03 -3.10
C ILE A 741 -3.47 -9.91 -3.32
N GLY A 742 -2.93 -9.36 -2.22
CA GLY A 742 -1.95 -8.28 -2.22
C GLY A 742 -2.51 -6.93 -1.75
N GLY A 743 -1.60 -6.02 -1.40
CA GLY A 743 -1.92 -4.68 -0.86
C GLY A 743 -2.05 -3.57 -1.92
N ASP A 744 -1.80 -3.88 -3.18
CA ASP A 744 -1.91 -2.92 -4.28
C ASP A 744 -3.36 -2.50 -4.54
N ARG A 745 -3.55 -1.32 -5.14
CA ARG A 745 -4.89 -0.79 -5.47
C ARG A 745 -5.65 -1.69 -6.45
N TYR A 746 -4.93 -2.27 -7.42
CA TYR A 746 -5.48 -3.14 -8.45
C TYR A 746 -4.83 -4.53 -8.38
N PRO A 747 -5.27 -5.41 -7.44
CA PRO A 747 -4.75 -6.76 -7.38
C PRO A 747 -5.16 -7.56 -8.63
N GLY A 748 -4.33 -8.49 -9.08
CA GLY A 748 -4.53 -9.33 -10.26
C GLY A 748 -5.73 -10.28 -10.17
N SER A 749 -6.21 -10.50 -8.95
CA SER A 749 -7.45 -11.22 -8.64
C SER A 749 -8.11 -10.58 -7.42
N THR A 750 -9.43 -10.66 -7.34
CA THR A 750 -10.25 -10.00 -6.33
C THR A 750 -10.74 -10.97 -5.25
N PHE A 751 -11.32 -10.45 -4.17
CA PHE A 751 -11.98 -11.27 -3.17
C PHE A 751 -13.05 -12.18 -3.78
N LEU A 752 -13.87 -11.62 -4.68
CA LEU A 752 -14.97 -12.36 -5.30
C LEU A 752 -14.44 -13.49 -6.19
N ASP A 753 -13.35 -13.27 -6.93
CA ASP A 753 -12.75 -14.30 -7.79
C ASP A 753 -12.37 -15.55 -6.98
N HIS A 754 -11.71 -15.37 -5.83
CA HIS A 754 -11.35 -16.50 -4.98
C HIS A 754 -12.54 -17.12 -4.26
N LEU A 755 -13.51 -16.32 -3.79
CA LEU A 755 -14.71 -16.85 -3.14
C LEU A 755 -15.57 -17.68 -4.10
N LEU A 756 -15.66 -17.30 -5.39
CA LEU A 756 -16.34 -18.10 -6.41
C LEU A 756 -15.64 -19.45 -6.65
N ARG A 757 -14.30 -19.47 -6.63
CA ARG A 757 -13.55 -20.74 -6.68
C ARG A 757 -13.83 -21.62 -5.47
N TYR A 758 -13.86 -21.02 -4.28
CA TYR A 758 -14.14 -21.72 -3.03
C TYR A 758 -15.58 -22.21 -2.96
N GLU A 759 -16.54 -21.48 -3.52
CA GLU A 759 -17.92 -21.95 -3.68
C GLU A 759 -17.98 -23.19 -4.58
N ALA A 760 -17.26 -23.17 -5.70
CA ALA A 760 -17.23 -24.29 -6.65
C ALA A 760 -16.50 -25.55 -6.12
N ASP A 761 -15.54 -25.39 -5.20
CA ASP A 761 -14.78 -26.53 -4.66
C ASP A 761 -15.59 -27.28 -3.58
N PRO A 762 -15.99 -28.55 -3.79
CA PRO A 762 -16.82 -29.29 -2.84
C PRO A 762 -16.14 -29.53 -1.48
N ASN A 763 -14.81 -29.44 -1.39
CA ASN A 763 -14.08 -29.66 -0.15
C ASN A 763 -14.11 -28.44 0.78
N VAL A 764 -14.36 -27.25 0.24
CA VAL A 764 -14.55 -26.04 1.06
C VAL A 764 -15.93 -26.06 1.70
N LYS A 765 -15.99 -25.93 3.03
CA LYS A 765 -17.22 -25.89 3.83
C LYS A 765 -17.50 -24.53 4.47
N LEU A 766 -16.46 -23.73 4.66
CA LEU A 766 -16.52 -22.40 5.27
C LEU A 766 -15.54 -21.48 4.54
N MET A 767 -15.97 -20.26 4.26
CA MET A 767 -15.12 -19.22 3.69
C MET A 767 -14.86 -18.10 4.69
N VAL A 768 -13.63 -17.56 4.69
CA VAL A 768 -13.24 -16.43 5.54
C VAL A 768 -12.72 -15.28 4.65
N LEU A 769 -13.30 -14.10 4.81
CA LEU A 769 -12.92 -12.88 4.11
C LEU A 769 -12.33 -11.88 5.11
N LEU A 770 -11.06 -11.51 4.92
CA LEU A 770 -10.45 -10.39 5.63
C LEU A 770 -10.28 -9.21 4.68
N GLY A 771 -11.28 -8.33 4.70
CA GLY A 771 -11.34 -7.08 3.95
C GLY A 771 -10.55 -5.95 4.63
N GLU A 772 -10.54 -4.78 4.00
CA GLU A 772 -9.80 -3.61 4.47
C GLU A 772 -10.51 -2.32 4.05
N VAL A 773 -10.25 -1.22 4.76
CA VAL A 773 -10.62 0.13 4.33
C VAL A 773 -10.12 0.44 2.91
N GLY A 774 -10.88 1.23 2.16
CA GLY A 774 -10.55 1.65 0.78
C GLY A 774 -11.11 0.73 -0.30
N GLY A 775 -11.65 1.33 -1.36
CA GLY A 775 -12.35 0.62 -2.45
C GLY A 775 -13.70 0.02 -2.04
N VAL A 776 -14.37 -0.68 -2.97
CA VAL A 776 -15.75 -1.18 -2.81
C VAL A 776 -15.91 -2.67 -3.15
N GLU A 777 -14.82 -3.43 -3.25
CA GLU A 777 -14.83 -4.84 -3.66
C GLU A 777 -15.69 -5.73 -2.75
N GLU A 778 -15.73 -5.45 -1.45
CA GLU A 778 -16.52 -6.21 -0.49
C GLU A 778 -18.03 -6.15 -0.76
N TYR A 779 -18.54 -5.07 -1.36
CA TYR A 779 -19.95 -4.99 -1.75
C TYR A 779 -20.28 -5.93 -2.91
N ARG A 780 -19.31 -6.25 -3.78
CA ARG A 780 -19.51 -7.27 -4.83
C ARG A 780 -19.71 -8.66 -4.22
N VAL A 781 -19.04 -8.92 -3.08
CA VAL A 781 -19.27 -10.14 -2.28
C VAL A 781 -20.67 -10.13 -1.68
N ALA A 782 -21.09 -9.01 -1.06
CA ALA A 782 -22.44 -8.87 -0.52
C ALA A 782 -23.51 -9.11 -1.59
N GLU A 783 -23.33 -8.56 -2.80
CA GLU A 783 -24.23 -8.77 -3.93
C GLU A 783 -24.21 -10.23 -4.43
N ALA A 784 -23.05 -10.88 -4.45
CA ALA A 784 -22.95 -12.30 -4.79
C ALA A 784 -23.67 -13.21 -3.78
N VAL A 785 -23.67 -12.86 -2.50
CA VAL A 785 -24.45 -13.55 -1.46
C VAL A 785 -25.95 -13.31 -1.69
N LYS A 786 -26.38 -12.05 -1.88
CA LYS A 786 -27.79 -11.70 -2.13
C LYS A 786 -28.36 -12.41 -3.36
N SER A 787 -27.58 -12.46 -4.44
CA SER A 787 -27.93 -13.12 -5.69
C SER A 787 -27.78 -14.65 -5.66
N LYS A 788 -27.43 -15.24 -4.50
CA LYS A 788 -27.20 -16.69 -4.29
C LYS A 788 -26.10 -17.29 -5.18
N LYS A 789 -25.17 -16.48 -5.68
CA LYS A 789 -23.94 -16.96 -6.33
C LYS A 789 -22.94 -17.52 -5.32
N LEU A 790 -23.00 -17.05 -4.08
CA LEU A 790 -22.28 -17.61 -2.93
C LEU A 790 -23.32 -18.12 -1.94
N THR A 791 -23.28 -19.42 -1.63
CA THR A 791 -24.25 -20.06 -0.74
C THR A 791 -23.61 -20.70 0.49
N LYS A 792 -22.30 -20.99 0.44
CA LYS A 792 -21.56 -21.47 1.61
C LYS A 792 -21.42 -20.37 2.67
N PRO A 793 -21.32 -20.72 3.97
CA PRO A 793 -21.12 -19.74 5.03
C PRO A 793 -19.85 -18.91 4.81
N ILE A 794 -19.96 -17.59 5.01
CA ILE A 794 -18.84 -16.63 4.94
C ILE A 794 -18.71 -15.91 6.29
N VAL A 795 -17.52 -15.96 6.88
CA VAL A 795 -17.12 -15.09 7.99
C VAL A 795 -16.32 -13.94 7.42
N ALA A 796 -16.82 -12.71 7.56
CA ALA A 796 -16.16 -11.52 7.00
C ALA A 796 -15.84 -10.47 8.07
N TRP A 797 -14.67 -9.84 7.95
CA TRP A 797 -14.28 -8.68 8.74
C TRP A 797 -13.42 -7.73 7.91
N CYS A 798 -13.81 -6.45 7.86
CA CYS A 798 -13.03 -5.38 7.26
C CYS A 798 -12.26 -4.62 8.35
N ILE A 799 -10.94 -4.57 8.22
CA ILE A 799 -10.04 -3.83 9.13
C ILE A 799 -9.94 -2.34 8.73
N GLY A 800 -9.59 -1.46 9.67
CA GLY A 800 -9.45 -0.02 9.44
C GLY A 800 -10.62 0.81 9.96
N THR A 801 -11.33 0.30 10.97
CA THR A 801 -12.44 0.99 11.64
C THR A 801 -12.00 2.24 12.42
N CYS A 802 -10.71 2.34 12.76
CA CYS A 802 -10.14 3.54 13.39
C CYS A 802 -10.00 4.75 12.47
N ALA A 803 -10.09 4.58 11.14
CA ALA A 803 -9.83 5.65 10.17
C ALA A 803 -10.67 6.93 10.42
N LYS A 804 -11.94 6.76 10.78
CA LYS A 804 -12.88 7.85 11.09
C LYS A 804 -12.56 8.60 12.40
N MET A 805 -11.72 8.02 13.26
CA MET A 805 -11.38 8.59 14.57
C MET A 805 -10.19 9.53 14.50
N PHE A 806 -9.47 9.57 13.37
CA PHE A 806 -8.36 10.48 13.17
C PHE A 806 -8.85 11.84 12.69
N GLY A 807 -8.24 12.93 13.18
CA GLY A 807 -8.61 14.30 12.80
C GLY A 807 -8.22 14.70 11.36
N ALA A 808 -7.44 13.86 10.68
CA ALA A 808 -7.02 14.03 9.30
C ALA A 808 -6.99 12.67 8.59
N GLU A 809 -7.07 12.68 7.26
CA GLU A 809 -6.94 11.47 6.45
C GLU A 809 -5.57 10.81 6.68
N VAL A 810 -5.57 9.53 7.02
CA VAL A 810 -4.36 8.72 7.21
C VAL A 810 -4.29 7.68 6.10
N GLN A 811 -3.27 7.79 5.23
CA GLN A 811 -2.91 6.72 4.30
C GLN A 811 -2.28 5.57 5.10
N PHE A 812 -2.94 4.40 5.11
CA PHE A 812 -2.38 3.20 5.73
C PHE A 812 -1.29 2.57 4.85
N GLY A 813 -0.65 1.51 5.33
CA GLY A 813 0.56 0.94 4.71
C GLY A 813 0.33 0.42 3.29
N HIS A 814 -0.78 -0.29 3.07
CA HIS A 814 -1.16 -0.79 1.75
C HIS A 814 -1.60 0.36 0.83
N ALA A 815 -1.23 0.30 -0.45
CA ALA A 815 -1.52 1.36 -1.42
C ALA A 815 -3.04 1.58 -1.60
N GLY A 816 -3.83 0.50 -1.55
CA GLY A 816 -5.29 0.57 -1.66
C GLY A 816 -6.03 0.97 -0.38
N ALA A 817 -5.34 1.17 0.76
CA ALA A 817 -5.95 1.42 2.05
C ALA A 817 -6.14 2.92 2.34
N LEU A 818 -6.97 3.55 1.51
CA LEU A 818 -7.42 4.94 1.65
C LEU A 818 -8.91 5.01 1.32
N ALA A 819 -9.72 5.57 2.22
CA ALA A 819 -11.14 5.80 1.97
C ALA A 819 -11.34 7.23 1.46
N ASN A 820 -11.85 7.38 0.24
CA ASN A 820 -12.22 8.69 -0.32
C ASN A 820 -13.68 9.05 -0.05
N THR A 821 -14.50 8.05 0.30
CA THR A 821 -15.94 8.17 0.53
C THR A 821 -16.37 7.32 1.74
N ASP A 822 -17.55 7.61 2.31
CA ASP A 822 -18.10 6.84 3.44
C ASP A 822 -18.28 5.36 3.10
N LEU A 823 -18.63 5.03 1.84
CA LEU A 823 -18.79 3.67 1.36
C LEU A 823 -17.50 2.86 1.44
N GLU A 824 -16.35 3.51 1.29
CA GLU A 824 -15.02 2.89 1.36
C GLU A 824 -14.54 2.64 2.79
N THR A 825 -15.27 3.14 3.81
CA THR A 825 -14.90 2.91 5.21
C THR A 825 -15.11 1.46 5.62
N ALA A 826 -14.22 0.95 6.47
CA ALA A 826 -14.32 -0.43 6.98
C ALA A 826 -15.63 -0.69 7.74
N GLU A 827 -16.13 0.32 8.46
CA GLU A 827 -17.40 0.22 9.19
C GLU A 827 -18.60 0.11 8.26
N ALA A 828 -18.69 0.94 7.21
CA ALA A 828 -19.76 0.85 6.23
C ALA A 828 -19.76 -0.51 5.51
N LYS A 829 -18.57 -1.02 5.14
CA LYS A 829 -18.43 -2.35 4.54
C LYS A 829 -18.84 -3.47 5.50
N ASN A 830 -18.42 -3.41 6.76
CA ASN A 830 -18.82 -4.37 7.78
C ASN A 830 -20.35 -4.35 8.00
N ALA A 831 -20.97 -3.18 7.94
CA ALA A 831 -22.42 -3.05 8.02
C ALA A 831 -23.12 -3.59 6.76
N GLY A 832 -22.57 -3.35 5.57
CA GLY A 832 -23.14 -3.85 4.31
C GLY A 832 -22.99 -5.36 4.08
N LEU A 833 -22.00 -5.99 4.73
CA LEU A 833 -21.79 -7.45 4.71
C LEU A 833 -22.67 -8.21 5.73
N ARG A 834 -23.16 -7.53 6.78
CA ARG A 834 -24.11 -8.08 7.75
C ARG A 834 -25.52 -8.03 7.19
#